data_AF-A0A8B8C4M0-F1
#
_entry.id   AF-A0A8B8C4M0-F1
#
_cell.length_a   1.000
_cell.length_b   1.000
_cell.length_c   1.000
_cell.angle_alpha   90.00
_cell.angle_beta   90.00
_cell.angle_gamma   90.00
#
_symmetry.space_group_name_H-M   'P 1'
#
loop_
_entity.id
_entity.type
_entity.pdbx_description
1 polymer ?
#
loop_
_entity_poly.entity_id
_entity_poly.type
_entity_poly.pdbx_seq_one_letter_code
_entity_poly.pdbx_strand_id
1 'polypeptide(L)'
;MWLGWFLFLRLVTTSSGFVNIAYKPSQGIYGTASMSEPPREQSWSAAKAIDGNTDQTIPNCAVMDFSKNYRSVWWKVRLARRFNVAYLEVFFRKNFTQRSSGYFFYIYDTSDTFNALSPLPNNLIYHHDPLSGCPSPFQNITVNRLGVEIIFTNQRPEGYVSSCYGDEMTRTGVELCEVKVMGCDQNRYSSNQCRTRCPQKCRNQNCDAFNGSCIYGCHDPKALTLDCIVCKDMDYISNRTCVSCQGHCKDGSPCNKSTGRCDNGCQNHWIGEFCEVCSPYYYGIDCNTSCGQCRGDDVCNNVTGYCPYGCKQHWDGLKCDICKDGFYNNNCDAPCGHCSNDAPCNKVNGTCTEGCKPNFKTPLCRECLNGFYGYDCNSTCKNCNITSPGCLQSNGHCLSGCESNKWLVPKCDVLTIQGHQNPVENGPDTASLAGGLMAVIIAVAVTGVAILVMKRRGEGQRKNTHGNTIKPKPLSMISVNNPALETSEEHLNETIIGDDGGYYNTDMFTTDIRFDDLRHVISEKSKEKNSIFHCEYKRLPAGKAEKCTAGQKQENIIKNRFKTTFPYDHSRIILKEKWNENDNDYVNANYIKDFSGERTYIAAQGPKDVTLLDFWRLLWQENVRFIVMLTNLVENGKNKCIQYWPEKDKVLSVGPCNIKLLQETVYAFYTQRTFNVEQNSYEKRTITQFHYTAWPDHGTPEELGLVQFHKAVTKKYQSGGPMLVHCSAGVGRTGTFIGLDSLLKQGLKTGRINVFEFVKQIREDRMTMVQTVGQYIFLHKALLFGCQQTDTNVAEEDISEKLSSLLQDNLPLKQSFLYKEHKLLQSLRDSNGEKDEKDVEKAEDMNKENKLNVPLDSKYRPFLTSCVTGRDDYINAVYVPSYTSPNAFILTQYPLKDTEIDLWRLCVDHDVRALVILDDTGKEIPWIPQKSSSSCCSSYTLTSGYTSSNINGIHQSSLEISIEEQNKKLDVLRIPSEDDVAILKGVEILMEKEKSIKFTSIILSKNGASPAGIFCVLHNVLQQLRMDKEVDIFTAVRQIQTRIPEVITKLDEYSRCYKRVLLWKTEDQIYANM
;
A
#
# COMPACT_ATOMS: atom_id res chain seq x y z
N MET A 1 35.83 11.19 44.93
CA MET A 1 34.95 10.89 43.77
C MET A 1 34.99 9.43 43.29
N TRP A 2 35.85 8.56 43.85
CA TRP A 2 36.06 7.19 43.36
C TRP A 2 35.36 6.06 44.15
N LEU A 3 34.65 6.35 45.25
CA LEU A 3 33.83 5.36 45.98
C LEU A 3 32.36 5.30 45.53
N GLY A 4 31.87 6.28 44.77
CA GLY A 4 30.49 6.30 44.28
C GLY A 4 30.25 5.45 43.03
N TRP A 5 31.30 5.17 42.26
CA TRP A 5 31.21 4.40 41.00
C TRP A 5 31.18 2.89 41.19
N PHE A 6 31.78 2.37 42.26
CA PHE A 6 31.74 0.93 42.58
C PHE A 6 30.39 0.46 43.14
N LEU A 7 29.55 1.37 43.64
CA LEU A 7 28.18 1.07 44.09
C LEU A 7 27.16 1.12 42.95
N PHE A 8 27.46 1.80 41.84
CA PHE A 8 26.57 1.85 40.67
C PHE A 8 26.78 0.66 39.71
N LEU A 9 27.98 0.07 39.69
CA LEU A 9 28.34 -1.08 38.84
C LEU A 9 28.00 -2.47 39.42
N ARG A 10 27.26 -2.53 40.53
CA ARG A 10 26.64 -3.79 41.04
C ARG A 10 25.11 -3.83 40.90
N LEU A 11 24.49 -2.86 40.23
CA LEU A 11 23.03 -2.74 40.13
C LEU A 11 22.47 -2.65 38.69
N VAL A 12 23.20 -3.16 37.70
CA VAL A 12 22.62 -3.47 36.38
C VAL A 12 22.81 -4.96 36.08
N THR A 13 22.35 -5.80 36.99
CA THR A 13 21.88 -7.14 36.60
C THR A 13 20.48 -6.96 36.02
N THR A 14 20.38 -6.99 34.70
CA THR A 14 19.18 -7.33 33.91
C THR A 14 17.89 -7.50 34.73
N SER A 15 17.20 -6.41 35.09
CA SER A 15 15.87 -6.54 35.69
C SER A 15 14.83 -6.53 34.57
N SER A 16 14.54 -7.71 34.01
CA SER A 16 13.24 -7.91 33.39
C SER A 16 12.18 -7.40 34.38
N GLY A 17 11.24 -6.55 33.95
CA GLY A 17 10.16 -6.06 34.82
C GLY A 17 9.20 -7.17 35.30
N PHE A 18 9.45 -8.40 34.87
CA PHE A 18 8.77 -9.64 35.21
C PHE A 18 9.68 -10.58 35.99
N VAL A 19 9.10 -11.55 36.68
CA VAL A 19 9.87 -12.53 37.44
C VAL A 19 9.57 -13.95 36.97
N ASN A 20 10.57 -14.83 37.03
CA ASN A 20 10.38 -16.26 36.82
C ASN A 20 9.47 -16.83 37.93
N ILE A 21 8.19 -16.98 37.66
CA ILE A 21 7.17 -17.47 38.59
C ILE A 21 7.10 -19.00 38.64
N ALA A 22 7.87 -19.71 37.82
CA ALA A 22 8.08 -21.15 37.97
C ALA A 22 9.21 -21.46 38.98
N TYR A 23 10.17 -20.56 39.13
CA TYR A 23 11.30 -20.74 40.05
C TYR A 23 11.79 -19.39 40.60
N LYS A 24 11.35 -19.07 41.83
CA LYS A 24 11.82 -17.89 42.57
C LYS A 24 12.04 -18.22 44.05
N PRO A 25 13.23 -18.75 44.40
CA PRO A 25 13.56 -19.13 45.77
C PRO A 25 13.41 -17.96 46.76
N SER A 26 13.76 -16.73 46.36
CA SER A 26 13.69 -15.54 47.21
C SER A 26 12.28 -15.16 47.67
N GLN A 27 11.22 -15.71 47.07
CA GLN A 27 9.83 -15.49 47.50
C GLN A 27 9.10 -16.81 47.84
N GLY A 28 9.83 -17.93 47.95
CA GLY A 28 9.23 -19.23 48.22
C GLY A 28 8.29 -19.74 47.13
N ILE A 29 8.44 -19.26 45.88
CA ILE A 29 7.62 -19.69 44.74
C ILE A 29 8.34 -20.81 44.01
N TYR A 30 7.74 -21.98 44.00
CA TYR A 30 8.23 -23.18 43.30
C TYR A 30 7.10 -23.78 42.48
N GLY A 31 7.35 -23.97 41.18
CA GLY A 31 6.52 -24.80 40.33
C GLY A 31 6.72 -26.28 40.66
N THR A 32 5.71 -27.10 40.41
CA THR A 32 5.83 -28.56 40.43
C THR A 32 5.78 -29.06 39.00
N ALA A 33 6.87 -29.64 38.52
CA ALA A 33 6.96 -30.18 37.17
C ALA A 33 6.75 -31.69 37.13
N SER A 34 6.12 -32.16 36.06
CA SER A 34 5.93 -33.57 35.74
C SER A 34 6.02 -33.77 34.23
N MET A 35 6.30 -34.99 33.78
CA MET A 35 6.28 -35.35 32.37
C MET A 35 5.59 -36.70 32.19
N SER A 36 5.12 -36.96 30.96
CA SER A 36 4.32 -38.13 30.62
C SER A 36 5.02 -39.46 30.86
N GLU A 37 6.34 -39.49 30.68
CA GLU A 37 7.16 -40.70 30.68
C GLU A 37 8.38 -40.55 31.60
N PRO A 38 8.89 -41.65 32.20
CA PRO A 38 10.01 -41.58 33.14
C PRO A 38 11.31 -41.10 32.46
N PRO A 39 12.20 -40.42 33.20
CA PRO A 39 13.48 -39.97 32.67
C PRO A 39 14.42 -41.15 32.43
N ARG A 40 15.38 -40.98 31.50
CA ARG A 40 16.40 -42.01 31.22
C ARG A 40 17.27 -42.31 32.44
N GLU A 41 17.59 -41.27 33.19
CA GLU A 41 18.31 -41.32 34.46
C GLU A 41 17.53 -40.54 35.51
N GLN A 42 17.57 -40.98 36.77
CA GLN A 42 16.86 -40.31 37.86
C GLN A 42 17.28 -38.84 38.03
N SER A 43 18.51 -38.50 37.62
CA SER A 43 19.06 -37.14 37.63
C SER A 43 18.43 -36.19 36.60
N TRP A 44 17.71 -36.70 35.58
CA TRP A 44 17.14 -35.92 34.46
C TRP A 44 15.62 -35.70 34.61
N SER A 45 15.15 -35.59 35.85
CA SER A 45 13.72 -35.48 36.19
C SER A 45 13.05 -34.21 35.61
N ALA A 46 11.72 -34.18 35.59
CA ALA A 46 10.94 -33.04 35.05
C ALA A 46 11.23 -31.71 35.74
N ALA A 47 11.61 -31.74 37.03
CA ALA A 47 11.93 -30.58 37.83
C ALA A 47 13.19 -29.84 37.36
N LYS A 48 14.07 -30.49 36.58
CA LYS A 48 15.25 -29.85 36.01
C LYS A 48 14.92 -28.69 35.08
N ALA A 49 13.80 -28.76 34.37
CA ALA A 49 13.37 -27.68 33.49
C ALA A 49 12.81 -26.44 34.21
N ILE A 50 12.80 -26.41 35.55
CA ILE A 50 12.32 -25.27 36.36
C ILE A 50 13.21 -25.06 37.59
N ASP A 51 14.49 -25.38 37.52
CA ASP A 51 15.43 -25.18 38.64
C ASP A 51 16.25 -23.89 38.50
N GLY A 52 15.97 -23.10 37.45
CA GLY A 52 16.61 -21.82 37.18
C GLY A 52 17.96 -21.95 36.48
N ASN A 53 18.45 -23.17 36.24
CA ASN A 53 19.70 -23.41 35.55
C ASN A 53 19.51 -23.41 34.02
N THR A 54 20.07 -22.42 33.34
CA THR A 54 19.97 -22.31 31.87
C THR A 54 21.03 -23.13 31.12
N ASP A 55 21.84 -23.94 31.79
CA ASP A 55 22.81 -24.82 31.15
C ASP A 55 22.10 -25.89 30.32
N GLN A 56 22.36 -25.89 29.01
CA GLN A 56 21.69 -26.75 28.03
C GLN A 56 22.35 -28.14 27.88
N THR A 57 23.12 -28.56 28.89
CA THR A 57 23.84 -29.84 28.93
C THR A 57 23.33 -30.77 30.03
N ILE A 58 23.52 -32.07 29.85
CA ILE A 58 23.21 -33.08 30.87
C ILE A 58 24.20 -32.95 32.05
N PRO A 59 23.77 -33.09 33.31
CA PRO A 59 22.46 -33.57 33.79
C PRO A 59 21.45 -32.45 34.15
N ASN A 60 21.60 -31.25 33.58
CA ASN A 60 20.78 -30.09 33.93
C ASN A 60 19.44 -30.02 33.19
N CYS A 61 19.10 -31.04 32.39
CA CYS A 61 17.90 -31.04 31.57
C CYS A 61 16.88 -32.10 32.00
N ALA A 62 15.60 -31.78 31.85
CA ALA A 62 14.52 -32.75 31.86
C ALA A 62 14.54 -33.53 30.55
N VAL A 63 14.95 -34.80 30.62
CA VAL A 63 15.14 -35.65 29.46
C VAL A 63 14.52 -37.02 29.68
N MET A 64 13.61 -37.39 28.80
CA MET A 64 12.97 -38.71 28.84
C MET A 64 13.84 -39.81 28.25
N ASP A 65 13.48 -41.06 28.53
CA ASP A 65 14.10 -42.23 27.93
C ASP A 65 13.78 -42.36 26.44
N PHE A 66 14.61 -41.75 25.59
CA PHE A 66 14.50 -41.82 24.13
C PHE A 66 14.86 -43.20 23.54
N SER A 67 15.25 -44.20 24.36
CA SER A 67 15.40 -45.59 23.87
C SER A 67 14.06 -46.24 23.55
N LYS A 68 12.98 -45.73 24.15
CA LYS A 68 11.60 -46.18 23.93
C LYS A 68 10.92 -45.37 22.81
N ASN A 69 9.90 -45.94 22.20
CA ASN A 69 9.23 -45.39 21.02
C ASN A 69 7.94 -44.64 21.41
N TYR A 70 8.08 -43.37 21.81
CA TYR A 70 6.94 -42.53 22.19
C TYR A 70 6.49 -41.64 21.03
N ARG A 71 5.23 -41.73 20.64
CA ARG A 71 4.61 -40.89 19.58
C ARG A 71 4.00 -39.60 20.10
N SER A 72 3.70 -39.52 21.39
CA SER A 72 3.07 -38.35 22.00
C SER A 72 3.58 -38.24 23.42
N VAL A 73 4.08 -37.06 23.77
CA VAL A 73 4.69 -36.80 25.07
C VAL A 73 4.30 -35.42 25.56
N TRP A 74 4.31 -35.24 26.87
CA TRP A 74 4.09 -33.93 27.46
C TRP A 74 5.01 -33.70 28.66
N TRP A 75 5.34 -32.44 28.88
CA TRP A 75 5.93 -31.92 30.10
C TRP A 75 5.06 -30.79 30.59
N LYS A 76 4.82 -30.69 31.88
CA LYS A 76 4.01 -29.61 32.45
C LYS A 76 4.58 -29.13 33.76
N VAL A 77 4.45 -27.83 33.99
CA VAL A 77 4.69 -27.18 35.28
C VAL A 77 3.39 -26.59 35.80
N ARG A 78 3.04 -26.99 37.02
CA ARG A 78 1.98 -26.34 37.80
C ARG A 78 2.59 -25.28 38.70
N LEU A 79 2.16 -24.04 38.52
CA LEU A 79 2.58 -22.89 39.32
C LEU A 79 1.91 -22.93 40.70
N ALA A 80 2.52 -22.27 41.69
CA ALA A 80 2.02 -22.26 43.06
C ALA A 80 0.61 -21.67 43.21
N ARG A 81 0.22 -20.75 42.32
CA ARG A 81 -1.09 -20.09 42.24
C ARG A 81 -1.33 -19.56 40.83
N ARG A 82 -2.47 -18.92 40.60
CA ARG A 82 -2.77 -18.23 39.34
C ARG A 82 -1.92 -16.97 39.22
N PHE A 83 -1.29 -16.79 38.05
CA PHE A 83 -0.42 -15.66 37.75
C PHE A 83 -0.79 -15.01 36.41
N ASN A 84 -0.37 -13.77 36.23
CA ASN A 84 -0.43 -13.05 34.95
C ASN A 84 0.86 -13.31 34.17
N VAL A 85 0.83 -14.31 33.28
CA VAL A 85 2.00 -14.78 32.53
C VAL A 85 2.22 -13.88 31.32
N ALA A 86 3.39 -13.27 31.23
CA ALA A 86 3.71 -12.36 30.14
C ALA A 86 4.34 -13.10 28.96
N TYR A 87 5.38 -13.88 29.22
CA TYR A 87 6.09 -14.68 28.22
C TYR A 87 6.83 -15.85 28.85
N LEU A 88 7.33 -16.77 28.02
CA LEU A 88 8.18 -17.88 28.40
C LEU A 88 9.57 -17.71 27.77
N GLU A 89 10.62 -18.07 28.50
CA GLU A 89 11.97 -18.30 27.96
C GLU A 89 12.26 -19.80 28.04
N VAL A 90 12.36 -20.45 26.89
CA VAL A 90 12.49 -21.92 26.76
C VAL A 90 13.89 -22.26 26.27
N PHE A 91 14.59 -23.09 27.03
CA PHE A 91 15.93 -23.58 26.74
C PHE A 91 15.82 -25.08 26.45
N PHE A 92 16.11 -25.47 25.21
CA PHE A 92 16.16 -26.87 24.79
C PHE A 92 17.56 -27.45 25.00
N ARG A 93 17.69 -28.77 25.03
CA ARG A 93 19.01 -29.42 25.11
C ARG A 93 19.85 -29.15 23.86
N LYS A 94 21.08 -28.70 24.07
CA LYS A 94 22.02 -28.39 22.99
C LYS A 94 22.30 -29.66 22.16
N ASN A 95 22.34 -29.52 20.83
CA ASN A 95 22.56 -30.59 19.84
C ASN A 95 21.45 -31.66 19.72
N PHE A 96 20.33 -31.52 20.44
CA PHE A 96 19.19 -32.46 20.40
C PHE A 96 17.85 -31.76 20.11
N THR A 97 17.86 -30.50 19.67
CA THR A 97 16.65 -29.70 19.41
C THR A 97 15.77 -30.29 18.33
N GLN A 98 16.33 -31.07 17.41
CA GLN A 98 15.61 -31.77 16.36
C GLN A 98 14.50 -32.68 16.89
N ARG A 99 14.71 -33.32 18.04
CA ARG A 99 13.70 -34.19 18.68
C ARG A 99 12.51 -33.41 19.22
N SER A 100 12.69 -32.11 19.43
CA SER A 100 11.64 -31.19 19.86
C SER A 100 10.87 -30.60 18.69
N SER A 101 11.15 -30.94 17.42
CA SER A 101 10.38 -30.44 16.28
C SER A 101 8.89 -30.79 16.41
N GLY A 102 8.03 -29.85 16.00
CA GLY A 102 6.56 -30.00 16.01
C GLY A 102 5.87 -29.77 17.36
N TYR A 103 6.54 -29.15 18.33
CA TYR A 103 6.01 -28.96 19.68
C TYR A 103 4.96 -27.86 19.80
N PHE A 104 4.16 -27.94 20.86
CA PHE A 104 3.15 -26.96 21.26
C PHE A 104 3.38 -26.55 22.70
N PHE A 105 3.01 -25.29 23.01
CA PHE A 105 2.83 -24.83 24.38
C PHE A 105 1.39 -24.41 24.63
N TYR A 106 0.87 -24.79 25.79
CA TYR A 106 -0.46 -24.40 26.27
C TYR A 106 -0.36 -23.73 27.64
N ILE A 107 -1.34 -22.89 27.95
CA ILE A 107 -1.57 -22.32 29.28
C ILE A 107 -2.98 -22.64 29.75
N TYR A 108 -3.11 -23.18 30.96
CA TYR A 108 -4.39 -23.50 31.57
C TYR A 108 -4.62 -22.65 32.81
N ASP A 109 -5.86 -22.22 32.95
CA ASP A 109 -6.33 -21.48 34.10
C ASP A 109 -7.02 -22.40 35.12
N THR A 110 -7.38 -21.90 36.30
CA THR A 110 -8.01 -22.67 37.37
C THR A 110 -9.39 -23.24 36.99
N SER A 111 -10.05 -22.70 35.96
CA SER A 111 -11.31 -23.23 35.43
C SER A 111 -11.12 -24.44 34.51
N ASP A 112 -9.90 -24.68 34.05
CA ASP A 112 -9.63 -25.60 32.96
C ASP A 112 -8.71 -26.74 33.45
N THR A 113 -8.84 -27.92 32.86
CA THR A 113 -7.96 -29.06 33.17
C THR A 113 -7.30 -29.57 31.90
N PHE A 114 -5.97 -29.77 31.95
CA PHE A 114 -5.23 -30.31 30.83
C PHE A 114 -5.55 -31.80 30.63
N ASN A 115 -6.06 -32.14 29.43
CA ASN A 115 -6.22 -33.50 28.97
C ASN A 115 -5.28 -33.75 27.79
N ALA A 116 -4.34 -34.68 27.96
CA ALA A 116 -3.33 -35.01 26.95
C ALA A 116 -3.90 -35.60 25.65
N LEU A 117 -5.09 -36.22 25.71
CA LEU A 117 -5.76 -36.80 24.55
C LEU A 117 -6.56 -35.77 23.74
N SER A 118 -6.92 -34.64 24.36
CA SER A 118 -7.76 -33.61 23.75
C SER A 118 -7.47 -32.24 24.35
N PRO A 119 -6.29 -31.64 24.08
CA PRO A 119 -5.97 -30.31 24.58
C PRO A 119 -6.92 -29.25 23.99
N LEU A 120 -7.35 -28.30 24.82
CA LEU A 120 -8.28 -27.24 24.41
C LEU A 120 -7.59 -26.25 23.44
N PRO A 121 -8.12 -26.02 22.22
CA PRO A 121 -7.50 -25.12 21.25
C PRO A 121 -7.38 -23.67 21.75
N ASN A 122 -8.36 -23.21 22.54
CA ASN A 122 -8.35 -21.87 23.12
C ASN A 122 -7.19 -21.67 24.10
N ASN A 123 -6.53 -22.72 24.58
CA ASN A 123 -5.43 -22.67 25.54
C ASN A 123 -4.05 -22.76 24.89
N LEU A 124 -3.98 -22.90 23.56
CA LEU A 124 -2.74 -22.90 22.80
C LEU A 124 -2.10 -21.50 22.81
N ILE A 125 -0.84 -21.41 23.22
CA ILE A 125 -0.06 -20.15 23.23
C ILE A 125 1.04 -20.15 22.18
N TYR A 126 1.52 -21.32 21.75
CA TYR A 126 2.55 -21.41 20.71
C TYR A 126 2.57 -22.79 20.06
N HIS A 127 2.89 -22.83 18.76
CA HIS A 127 3.12 -24.04 18.00
C HIS A 127 4.32 -23.84 17.08
N HIS A 128 5.29 -24.74 17.17
CA HIS A 128 6.41 -24.80 16.25
C HIS A 128 6.01 -25.59 15.00
N ASP A 129 5.97 -24.94 13.84
CA ASP A 129 5.75 -25.63 12.56
C ASP A 129 6.92 -26.59 12.29
N PRO A 130 6.71 -27.93 12.28
CA PRO A 130 7.79 -28.88 12.01
C PRO A 130 8.40 -28.70 10.60
N LEU A 131 7.75 -27.94 9.71
CA LEU A 131 8.25 -27.59 8.39
C LEU A 131 9.09 -26.30 8.35
N SER A 132 9.24 -25.56 9.46
CA SER A 132 10.07 -24.34 9.52
C SER A 132 11.54 -24.62 9.90
N GLY A 133 11.99 -25.87 9.87
CA GLY A 133 13.34 -26.27 10.29
C GLY A 133 13.38 -26.71 11.76
N CYS A 134 14.59 -26.87 12.31
CA CYS A 134 14.76 -27.31 13.69
C CYS A 134 14.47 -26.18 14.69
N PRO A 135 13.90 -26.49 15.87
CA PRO A 135 13.76 -25.52 16.94
C PRO A 135 15.12 -24.90 17.32
N SER A 136 15.12 -23.59 17.56
CA SER A 136 16.28 -22.91 18.17
C SER A 136 16.57 -23.51 19.55
N PRO A 137 17.84 -23.65 19.96
CA PRO A 137 18.18 -24.04 21.33
C PRO A 137 17.56 -23.12 22.39
N PHE A 138 17.28 -21.87 22.04
CA PHE A 138 16.61 -20.89 22.91
C PHE A 138 15.41 -20.27 22.19
N GLN A 139 14.26 -20.23 22.85
CA GLN A 139 13.01 -19.69 22.30
C GLN A 139 12.31 -18.78 23.30
N ASN A 140 11.92 -17.58 22.85
CA ASN A 140 11.00 -16.70 23.57
C ASN A 140 9.57 -16.85 23.02
N ILE A 141 8.59 -16.98 23.91
CA ILE A 141 7.17 -17.18 23.58
C ILE A 141 6.31 -16.16 24.32
N THR A 142 5.66 -15.24 23.60
CA THR A 142 4.71 -14.28 24.20
C THR A 142 3.40 -14.96 24.58
N VAL A 143 2.89 -14.68 25.78
CA VAL A 143 1.69 -15.32 26.34
C VAL A 143 0.59 -14.30 26.67
N ASN A 144 0.91 -13.30 27.50
CA ASN A 144 -0.01 -12.29 28.03
C ASN A 144 -1.37 -12.83 28.51
N ARG A 145 -1.35 -13.84 29.39
CA ARG A 145 -2.56 -14.52 29.84
C ARG A 145 -2.49 -14.96 31.29
N LEU A 146 -3.64 -14.97 31.95
CA LEU A 146 -3.78 -15.59 33.27
C LEU A 146 -3.66 -17.12 33.15
N GLY A 147 -2.91 -17.72 34.07
CA GLY A 147 -2.80 -19.18 34.12
C GLY A 147 -2.13 -19.70 35.39
N VAL A 148 -2.28 -21.00 35.61
CA VAL A 148 -1.71 -21.77 36.72
C VAL A 148 -0.90 -22.97 36.25
N GLU A 149 -1.05 -23.40 34.99
CA GLU A 149 -0.32 -24.55 34.45
C GLU A 149 0.20 -24.23 33.04
N ILE A 150 1.47 -24.52 32.79
CA ILE A 150 2.11 -24.42 31.47
C ILE A 150 2.44 -25.83 31.01
N ILE A 151 2.07 -26.16 29.77
CA ILE A 151 2.23 -27.49 29.22
C ILE A 151 2.99 -27.40 27.90
N PHE A 152 4.08 -28.14 27.81
CA PHE A 152 4.74 -28.50 26.57
C PHE A 152 4.19 -29.84 26.09
N THR A 153 3.81 -29.94 24.83
CA THR A 153 3.47 -31.24 24.20
C THR A 153 4.26 -31.41 22.92
N ASN A 154 4.71 -32.63 22.64
CA ASN A 154 5.28 -32.97 21.36
C ASN A 154 4.66 -34.26 20.83
N GLN A 155 4.23 -34.25 19.57
CA GLN A 155 3.44 -35.32 18.99
C GLN A 155 3.93 -35.68 17.58
N ARG A 156 3.78 -36.96 17.22
CA ARG A 156 4.06 -37.56 15.92
C ARG A 156 2.76 -38.20 15.40
N PRO A 157 1.79 -37.38 14.95
CA PRO A 157 0.57 -37.89 14.35
C PRO A 157 0.86 -38.70 13.08
N GLU A 158 -0.11 -39.47 12.62
CA GLU A 158 -0.01 -40.19 11.36
C GLU A 158 0.23 -39.21 10.20
N GLY A 159 1.25 -39.46 9.38
CA GLY A 159 1.69 -38.54 8.32
C GLY A 159 2.54 -37.35 8.79
N TYR A 160 3.03 -37.35 10.03
CA TYR A 160 3.96 -36.31 10.50
C TYR A 160 5.20 -36.22 9.59
N VAL A 161 5.49 -34.99 9.17
CA VAL A 161 6.67 -34.65 8.37
C VAL A 161 7.37 -33.43 8.97
N SER A 162 8.70 -33.46 9.00
CA SER A 162 9.53 -32.33 9.41
C SER A 162 10.63 -32.03 8.39
N SER A 163 10.96 -30.75 8.25
CA SER A 163 12.13 -30.27 7.50
C SER A 163 13.38 -30.12 8.37
N CYS A 164 13.28 -30.44 9.67
CA CYS A 164 14.40 -30.41 10.59
C CYS A 164 15.36 -31.59 10.36
N TYR A 165 16.61 -31.28 10.02
CA TYR A 165 17.64 -32.29 9.76
C TYR A 165 17.91 -33.14 11.02
N GLY A 166 17.71 -34.45 10.90
CA GLY A 166 17.88 -35.42 11.99
C GLY A 166 16.68 -35.58 12.91
N ASP A 167 15.51 -34.98 12.63
CA ASP A 167 14.26 -35.29 13.34
C ASP A 167 13.79 -36.71 13.03
N GLU A 168 13.15 -37.34 14.02
CA GLU A 168 12.58 -38.67 13.90
C GLU A 168 11.06 -38.59 13.70
N MET A 169 10.58 -39.13 12.58
CA MET A 169 9.18 -39.02 12.18
C MET A 169 8.22 -39.88 13.00
N THR A 170 8.74 -40.88 13.70
CA THR A 170 7.92 -41.90 14.39
C THR A 170 7.99 -41.82 15.90
N ARG A 171 8.97 -41.09 16.45
CA ARG A 171 9.14 -40.91 17.88
C ARG A 171 9.59 -39.51 18.25
N THR A 172 9.30 -39.12 19.48
CA THR A 172 9.65 -37.82 20.02
C THR A 172 9.97 -37.93 21.51
N GLY A 173 10.46 -36.83 22.10
CA GLY A 173 10.70 -36.77 23.53
C GLY A 173 10.69 -35.36 24.10
N VAL A 174 10.81 -35.29 25.42
CA VAL A 174 11.06 -34.06 26.18
C VAL A 174 12.57 -33.89 26.28
N GLU A 175 13.08 -32.77 25.76
CA GLU A 175 14.49 -32.38 25.79
C GLU A 175 14.60 -30.90 26.26
N LEU A 176 13.99 -30.60 27.42
CA LEU A 176 13.89 -29.25 27.99
C LEU A 176 14.92 -29.07 29.10
N CYS A 177 15.74 -28.02 29.02
CA CYS A 177 16.72 -27.70 30.06
C CYS A 177 16.24 -26.65 31.04
N GLU A 178 15.50 -25.63 30.58
CA GLU A 178 14.86 -24.65 31.46
C GLU A 178 13.64 -24.04 30.74
N VAL A 179 12.57 -23.79 31.49
CA VAL A 179 11.38 -23.05 31.06
C VAL A 179 11.11 -21.97 32.09
N LYS A 180 11.66 -20.79 31.85
CA LYS A 180 11.35 -19.63 32.70
C LYS A 180 9.98 -19.10 32.34
N VAL A 181 9.07 -19.12 33.31
CA VAL A 181 7.73 -18.56 33.15
C VAL A 181 7.80 -17.14 33.66
N MET A 182 7.83 -16.15 32.78
CA MET A 182 8.03 -14.74 33.15
C MET A 182 6.68 -14.06 33.33
N GLY A 183 6.39 -13.58 34.53
CA GLY A 183 5.09 -12.98 34.84
C GLY A 183 5.03 -12.25 36.17
N CYS A 184 3.81 -11.84 36.51
CA CYS A 184 3.45 -11.16 37.75
C CYS A 184 2.33 -11.91 38.48
N ASP A 185 2.04 -11.57 39.74
CA ASP A 185 0.80 -11.99 40.40
C ASP A 185 -0.43 -11.64 39.53
N GLN A 186 -1.50 -12.44 39.61
CA GLN A 186 -2.68 -12.34 38.74
C GLN A 186 -3.26 -10.92 38.59
N ASN A 187 -3.14 -10.09 39.62
CA ASN A 187 -3.68 -8.73 39.67
C ASN A 187 -2.60 -7.66 39.53
N ARG A 188 -1.47 -7.97 38.87
CA ARG A 188 -0.33 -7.05 38.71
C ARG A 188 0.25 -7.09 37.30
N TYR A 189 1.00 -6.04 36.95
CA TYR A 189 1.65 -5.86 35.65
C TYR A 189 3.03 -5.17 35.78
N SER A 190 3.82 -5.15 34.70
CA SER A 190 5.27 -4.91 34.69
C SER A 190 5.76 -3.45 34.81
N SER A 191 4.91 -2.46 35.10
CA SER A 191 5.38 -1.07 35.16
C SER A 191 6.42 -0.79 36.26
N ASN A 192 6.63 -1.72 37.21
CA ASN A 192 7.71 -1.65 38.20
C ASN A 192 8.01 -3.03 38.84
N GLN A 193 8.68 -3.95 38.14
CA GLN A 193 9.01 -5.30 38.69
C GLN A 193 7.79 -6.03 39.28
N CYS A 194 6.67 -6.05 38.55
CA CYS A 194 5.41 -6.60 39.04
C CYS A 194 4.86 -5.98 40.33
N ARG A 195 5.23 -4.75 40.70
CA ARG A 195 4.71 -4.06 41.91
C ARG A 195 3.41 -3.31 41.67
N THR A 196 3.06 -3.02 40.43
CA THR A 196 1.85 -2.23 40.15
C THR A 196 0.64 -3.13 40.05
N ARG A 197 -0.42 -2.79 40.78
CA ARG A 197 -1.70 -3.51 40.70
C ARG A 197 -2.43 -3.12 39.42
N CYS A 198 -3.14 -4.09 38.85
CA CYS A 198 -4.09 -3.84 37.79
C CYS A 198 -5.11 -2.77 38.23
N PRO A 199 -5.51 -1.85 37.33
CA PRO A 199 -6.47 -0.81 37.64
C PRO A 199 -7.78 -1.37 38.22
N GLN A 200 -8.35 -0.69 39.22
CA GLN A 200 -9.66 -1.04 39.82
C GLN A 200 -10.80 -1.07 38.79
N LYS A 201 -10.67 -0.27 37.73
CA LYS A 201 -11.62 -0.22 36.61
C LYS A 201 -11.63 -1.51 35.78
N CYS A 202 -10.61 -2.37 35.90
CA CYS A 202 -10.58 -3.66 35.21
C CYS A 202 -11.40 -4.70 35.96
N ARG A 203 -12.13 -5.53 35.20
CA ARG A 203 -12.94 -6.62 35.74
C ARG A 203 -12.07 -7.56 36.57
N ASN A 204 -12.48 -7.81 37.80
CA ASN A 204 -11.76 -8.64 38.78
C ASN A 204 -10.31 -8.19 39.07
N GLN A 205 -9.94 -6.94 38.74
CA GLN A 205 -8.56 -6.46 38.76
C GLN A 205 -7.60 -7.33 37.93
N ASN A 206 -8.08 -7.87 36.81
CA ASN A 206 -7.26 -8.60 35.86
C ASN A 206 -6.94 -7.68 34.68
N CYS A 207 -5.69 -7.66 34.25
CA CYS A 207 -5.22 -6.75 33.21
C CYS A 207 -4.11 -7.37 32.37
N ASP A 208 -3.79 -6.69 31.28
CA ASP A 208 -2.62 -6.95 30.46
C ASP A 208 -1.34 -6.91 31.30
N ALA A 209 -0.48 -7.93 31.17
CA ALA A 209 0.72 -8.10 31.97
C ALA A 209 1.78 -7.02 31.70
N PHE A 210 1.76 -6.39 30.53
CA PHE A 210 2.75 -5.40 30.09
C PHE A 210 2.34 -3.98 30.46
N ASN A 211 1.09 -3.59 30.20
CA ASN A 211 0.66 -2.19 30.29
C ASN A 211 -0.49 -1.91 31.26
N GLY A 212 -1.15 -2.94 31.79
CA GLY A 212 -2.24 -2.78 32.75
C GLY A 212 -3.61 -2.45 32.14
N SER A 213 -3.78 -2.51 30.82
CA SER A 213 -5.08 -2.35 30.15
C SER A 213 -6.05 -3.48 30.49
N CYS A 214 -7.36 -3.21 30.49
CA CYS A 214 -8.37 -4.14 30.96
C CYS A 214 -8.83 -5.14 29.88
N ILE A 215 -7.90 -5.97 29.38
CA ILE A 215 -8.16 -6.97 28.33
C ILE A 215 -9.19 -8.04 28.72
N TYR A 216 -9.46 -8.20 30.02
CA TYR A 216 -10.47 -9.10 30.56
C TYR A 216 -11.82 -8.41 30.81
N GLY A 217 -12.01 -7.21 30.27
CA GLY A 217 -13.20 -6.39 30.42
C GLY A 217 -13.12 -5.40 31.59
N CYS A 218 -14.13 -4.55 31.68
CA CYS A 218 -14.24 -3.50 32.69
C CYS A 218 -15.13 -3.92 33.87
N HIS A 219 -14.91 -3.28 35.02
CA HIS A 219 -15.77 -3.44 36.19
C HIS A 219 -17.14 -2.81 35.95
N ASP A 220 -17.18 -1.65 35.29
CA ASP A 220 -18.42 -1.05 34.81
C ASP A 220 -18.84 -1.73 33.49
N PRO A 221 -19.98 -2.44 33.46
CA PRO A 221 -20.47 -3.09 32.24
C PRO A 221 -20.88 -2.10 31.14
N LYS A 222 -21.07 -0.80 31.46
CA LYS A 222 -21.37 0.25 30.49
C LYS A 222 -20.13 0.84 29.83
N ALA A 223 -18.93 0.50 30.30
CA ALA A 223 -17.69 1.00 29.72
C ALA A 223 -17.30 0.15 28.50
N LEU A 224 -17.18 0.80 27.34
CA LEU A 224 -17.05 0.13 26.03
C LEU A 224 -15.60 -0.02 25.54
N THR A 225 -14.61 0.46 26.31
CA THR A 225 -13.19 0.47 25.91
C THR A 225 -12.32 -0.30 26.89
N LEU A 226 -11.15 -0.78 26.44
CA LEU A 226 -10.12 -1.42 27.28
C LEU A 226 -9.58 -0.49 28.39
N ASP A 227 -9.84 0.81 28.28
CA ASP A 227 -9.51 1.84 29.26
C ASP A 227 -10.66 2.15 30.23
N CYS A 228 -11.80 1.50 30.09
CA CYS A 228 -12.98 1.63 30.95
C CYS A 228 -13.44 3.09 31.15
N ILE A 229 -13.53 3.84 30.05
CA ILE A 229 -13.94 5.26 30.05
C ILE A 229 -15.48 5.35 30.00
N VAL A 230 -16.04 6.27 30.78
CA VAL A 230 -17.49 6.54 30.85
C VAL A 230 -17.73 8.03 30.61
N CYS A 231 -18.49 8.37 29.56
CA CYS A 231 -18.85 9.75 29.21
C CYS A 231 -20.32 10.08 29.55
N LYS A 232 -20.56 11.35 29.91
CA LYS A 232 -21.92 11.89 30.14
C LYS A 232 -22.70 11.97 28.82
N ASP A 233 -24.01 12.16 28.91
CA ASP A 233 -24.85 12.37 27.72
C ASP A 233 -24.42 13.66 27.02
N MET A 234 -24.49 13.69 25.68
CA MET A 234 -23.92 14.72 24.79
C MET A 234 -22.39 14.77 24.68
N ASP A 235 -21.69 13.77 25.25
CA ASP A 235 -20.27 13.54 25.01
C ASP A 235 -20.02 12.13 24.45
N TYR A 236 -18.94 11.97 23.67
CA TYR A 236 -18.44 10.71 23.18
C TYR A 236 -16.94 10.55 23.46
N ILE A 237 -16.43 9.32 23.36
CA ILE A 237 -15.03 8.99 23.62
C ILE A 237 -14.20 9.28 22.36
N SER A 238 -13.21 10.16 22.47
CA SER A 238 -12.20 10.42 21.43
C SER A 238 -10.83 10.56 22.09
N ASN A 239 -9.78 9.91 21.57
CA ASN A 239 -8.42 9.94 22.14
C ASN A 239 -8.34 9.69 23.66
N ARG A 240 -9.11 8.69 24.15
CA ARG A 240 -9.19 8.33 25.58
C ARG A 240 -9.74 9.45 26.49
N THR A 241 -10.43 10.44 25.94
CA THR A 241 -11.13 11.49 26.71
C THR A 241 -12.58 11.64 26.24
N CYS A 242 -13.42 12.22 27.09
CA CYS A 242 -14.80 12.58 26.71
C CYS A 242 -14.78 13.95 26.02
N VAL A 243 -15.34 13.99 24.82
CA VAL A 243 -15.48 15.21 24.01
C VAL A 243 -16.93 15.40 23.63
N SER A 244 -17.37 16.65 23.50
CA SER A 244 -18.77 16.95 23.22
C SER A 244 -19.16 16.63 21.76
N CYS A 245 -20.39 16.15 21.57
CA CYS A 245 -20.98 15.87 20.26
C CYS A 245 -20.92 17.12 19.37
N GLN A 246 -20.41 16.97 18.14
CA GLN A 246 -20.11 18.11 17.27
C GLN A 246 -21.24 18.51 16.31
N GLY A 247 -22.16 17.60 15.97
CA GLY A 247 -23.22 17.91 15.01
C GLY A 247 -24.64 17.63 15.50
N HIS A 248 -25.59 17.85 14.59
CA HIS A 248 -27.01 18.01 14.87
C HIS A 248 -27.79 16.73 14.59
N CYS A 249 -27.85 15.87 15.60
CA CYS A 249 -28.62 14.63 15.52
C CYS A 249 -30.12 14.91 15.44
N LYS A 250 -30.81 14.03 14.71
CA LYS A 250 -32.26 14.10 14.53
C LYS A 250 -33.00 14.20 15.88
N ASP A 251 -33.97 15.09 15.94
CA ASP A 251 -34.84 15.34 17.11
C ASP A 251 -34.09 15.72 18.41
N GLY A 252 -32.86 16.23 18.30
CA GLY A 252 -32.04 16.59 19.46
C GLY A 252 -31.53 15.39 20.28
N SER A 253 -31.51 14.20 19.67
CA SER A 253 -30.99 12.99 20.30
C SER A 253 -29.48 13.11 20.60
N PRO A 254 -28.97 12.52 21.70
CA PRO A 254 -27.54 12.53 21.98
C PRO A 254 -26.78 11.67 20.97
N CYS A 255 -25.58 12.12 20.59
CA CYS A 255 -24.72 11.32 19.73
C CYS A 255 -24.24 10.05 20.44
N ASN A 256 -23.90 9.03 19.65
CA ASN A 256 -23.41 7.76 20.17
C ASN A 256 -22.09 7.96 20.93
N LYS A 257 -22.03 7.46 22.16
CA LYS A 257 -20.95 7.73 23.11
C LYS A 257 -19.58 7.16 22.71
N SER A 258 -19.50 6.29 21.70
CA SER A 258 -18.22 5.72 21.28
C SER A 258 -17.83 6.00 19.82
N THR A 259 -18.76 6.39 18.94
CA THR A 259 -18.44 6.94 17.61
C THR A 259 -18.46 8.46 17.59
N GLY A 260 -19.35 9.09 18.36
CA GLY A 260 -19.71 10.50 18.20
C GLY A 260 -20.77 10.78 17.13
N ARG A 261 -21.27 9.74 16.44
CA ARG A 261 -22.24 9.85 15.34
C ARG A 261 -23.69 9.83 15.80
N CYS A 262 -24.59 10.28 14.93
CA CYS A 262 -26.03 10.25 15.15
C CYS A 262 -26.65 8.97 14.58
N ASP A 263 -26.89 7.95 15.43
CA ASP A 263 -27.40 6.63 15.00
C ASP A 263 -28.76 6.70 14.28
N ASN A 264 -29.57 7.71 14.59
CA ASN A 264 -30.89 7.93 13.97
C ASN A 264 -30.87 8.93 12.80
N GLY A 265 -29.67 9.24 12.30
CA GLY A 265 -29.45 10.20 11.22
C GLY A 265 -29.46 11.66 11.67
N CYS A 266 -29.31 12.55 10.69
CA CYS A 266 -29.15 13.97 10.89
C CYS A 266 -30.48 14.72 10.95
N GLN A 267 -30.49 15.86 11.64
CA GLN A 267 -31.59 16.82 11.59
C GLN A 267 -31.68 17.47 10.19
N ASN A 268 -32.86 17.97 9.80
CA ASN A 268 -33.16 18.42 8.43
C ASN A 268 -32.02 19.21 7.75
N HIS A 269 -31.67 18.80 6.52
CA HIS A 269 -30.61 19.38 5.69
C HIS A 269 -29.19 19.35 6.27
N TRP A 270 -28.98 18.81 7.46
CA TRP A 270 -27.66 18.43 7.95
C TRP A 270 -27.26 17.09 7.32
N ILE A 271 -26.01 17.03 6.89
CA ILE A 271 -25.30 15.89 6.34
C ILE A 271 -23.89 15.88 6.94
N GLY A 272 -23.06 14.97 6.50
CA GLY A 272 -21.76 14.72 7.12
C GLY A 272 -21.86 13.60 8.14
N GLU A 273 -20.71 13.07 8.51
CA GLU A 273 -20.61 11.86 9.32
C GLU A 273 -21.08 12.07 10.76
N PHE A 274 -20.97 13.31 11.24
CA PHE A 274 -21.43 13.77 12.55
C PHE A 274 -22.64 14.69 12.49
N CYS A 275 -23.25 14.89 11.31
CA CYS A 275 -24.35 15.83 11.06
C CYS A 275 -23.95 17.30 11.27
N GLU A 276 -22.80 17.67 10.74
CA GLU A 276 -22.10 18.95 10.97
C GLU A 276 -22.03 19.84 9.73
N VAL A 277 -22.53 19.39 8.58
CA VAL A 277 -22.44 20.11 7.30
C VAL A 277 -23.81 20.26 6.65
N CYS A 278 -24.11 21.38 5.98
CA CYS A 278 -25.36 21.49 5.21
C CYS A 278 -25.32 20.68 3.91
N SER A 279 -26.47 20.10 3.53
CA SER A 279 -26.67 19.40 2.26
C SER A 279 -26.45 20.34 1.08
N PRO A 280 -26.01 19.83 -0.09
CA PRO A 280 -25.91 20.64 -1.29
C PRO A 280 -27.19 21.45 -1.53
N TYR A 281 -27.03 22.70 -1.97
CA TYR A 281 -28.09 23.68 -2.19
C TYR A 281 -28.69 24.32 -0.92
N TYR A 282 -28.13 24.06 0.25
CA TYR A 282 -28.53 24.68 1.52
C TYR A 282 -27.33 25.26 2.28
N TYR A 283 -27.57 26.33 3.02
CA TYR A 283 -26.57 27.01 3.81
C TYR A 283 -27.14 27.65 5.09
N GLY A 284 -26.23 28.07 5.97
CA GLY A 284 -26.56 28.81 7.19
C GLY A 284 -26.43 27.95 8.45
N ILE A 285 -26.52 28.59 9.61
CA ILE A 285 -26.29 27.96 10.92
C ILE A 285 -27.29 26.86 11.30
N ASP A 286 -28.41 26.77 10.57
CA ASP A 286 -29.46 25.78 10.74
C ASP A 286 -29.71 24.94 9.48
N CYS A 287 -28.93 25.17 8.41
CA CYS A 287 -29.08 24.56 7.09
C CYS A 287 -30.47 24.70 6.45
N ASN A 288 -31.30 25.66 6.87
CA ASN A 288 -32.64 25.85 6.31
C ASN A 288 -32.71 26.86 5.16
N THR A 289 -31.60 27.56 4.85
CA THR A 289 -31.60 28.57 3.79
C THR A 289 -31.15 27.96 2.47
N SER A 290 -31.98 28.00 1.43
CA SER A 290 -31.61 27.51 0.10
C SER A 290 -30.64 28.44 -0.61
N CYS A 291 -29.69 27.88 -1.36
CA CYS A 291 -28.80 28.61 -2.27
C CYS A 291 -29.59 29.40 -3.34
N GLY A 292 -29.05 30.54 -3.76
CA GLY A 292 -29.57 31.29 -4.91
C GLY A 292 -29.15 30.69 -6.26
N GLN A 293 -29.36 31.45 -7.33
CA GLN A 293 -29.15 30.99 -8.71
C GLN A 293 -27.68 31.09 -9.15
N CYS A 294 -26.82 30.22 -8.60
CA CYS A 294 -25.40 30.14 -8.99
C CYS A 294 -25.22 29.66 -10.44
N ARG A 295 -24.19 30.16 -11.12
CA ARG A 295 -23.86 29.81 -12.52
C ARG A 295 -23.40 28.34 -12.65
N GLY A 296 -23.75 27.66 -13.74
CA GLY A 296 -23.13 26.39 -14.16
C GLY A 296 -23.25 25.18 -13.21
N ASP A 297 -24.45 24.77 -12.81
CA ASP A 297 -24.72 23.67 -11.86
C ASP A 297 -23.98 23.74 -10.51
N ASP A 298 -23.31 24.87 -10.22
CA ASP A 298 -22.51 25.06 -9.01
C ASP A 298 -23.37 25.13 -7.74
N VAL A 299 -22.79 24.61 -6.65
CA VAL A 299 -23.38 24.62 -5.30
C VAL A 299 -22.83 25.82 -4.52
N CYS A 300 -23.70 26.60 -3.87
CA CYS A 300 -23.25 27.73 -3.07
C CYS A 300 -22.52 27.28 -1.80
N ASN A 301 -21.72 28.17 -1.20
CA ASN A 301 -21.04 27.89 0.06
C ASN A 301 -22.06 27.54 1.16
N ASN A 302 -21.89 26.40 1.82
CA ASN A 302 -22.78 25.85 2.84
C ASN A 302 -22.84 26.63 4.16
N VAL A 303 -21.96 27.61 4.38
CA VAL A 303 -22.02 28.50 5.55
C VAL A 303 -22.57 29.87 5.14
N THR A 304 -22.03 30.47 4.09
CA THR A 304 -22.30 31.87 3.74
C THR A 304 -23.35 32.06 2.67
N GLY A 305 -23.63 31.03 1.87
CA GLY A 305 -24.55 31.10 0.71
C GLY A 305 -23.93 31.70 -0.55
N TYR A 306 -22.62 31.98 -0.56
CA TYR A 306 -21.97 32.65 -1.68
C TYR A 306 -21.81 31.74 -2.90
N CYS A 307 -22.06 32.28 -4.09
CA CYS A 307 -21.81 31.61 -5.36
C CYS A 307 -20.40 31.94 -5.87
N PRO A 308 -19.43 31.01 -5.80
CA PRO A 308 -18.02 31.30 -6.09
C PRO A 308 -17.75 31.70 -7.55
N TYR A 309 -18.59 31.27 -8.49
CA TYR A 309 -18.46 31.54 -9.93
C TYR A 309 -19.49 32.55 -10.46
N GLY A 310 -20.13 33.29 -9.55
CA GLY A 310 -21.14 34.30 -9.87
C GLY A 310 -22.52 33.73 -10.22
N CYS A 311 -23.39 34.61 -10.71
CA CYS A 311 -24.82 34.34 -10.88
C CYS A 311 -25.20 33.91 -12.29
N LYS A 312 -26.33 33.20 -12.39
CA LYS A 312 -27.03 32.99 -13.67
C LYS A 312 -27.50 34.32 -14.25
N GLN A 313 -27.81 34.32 -15.55
CA GLN A 313 -28.25 35.52 -16.27
C GLN A 313 -29.48 36.17 -15.61
N HIS A 314 -29.45 37.50 -15.47
CA HIS A 314 -30.44 38.36 -14.80
C HIS A 314 -30.48 38.29 -13.26
N TRP A 315 -29.67 37.44 -12.64
CA TRP A 315 -29.47 37.38 -11.19
C TRP A 315 -28.21 38.14 -10.78
N ASP A 316 -28.21 38.68 -9.56
CA ASP A 316 -27.17 39.55 -9.02
C ASP A 316 -27.00 39.32 -7.50
N GLY A 317 -25.99 39.97 -6.92
CA GLY A 317 -25.61 39.82 -5.51
C GLY A 317 -24.70 38.62 -5.24
N LEU A 318 -23.97 38.63 -4.11
CA LEU A 318 -22.98 37.59 -3.77
C LEU A 318 -23.59 36.18 -3.60
N LYS A 319 -24.91 36.11 -3.37
CA LYS A 319 -25.68 34.88 -3.18
C LYS A 319 -26.61 34.55 -4.36
N CYS A 320 -26.67 35.44 -5.37
CA CYS A 320 -27.52 35.26 -6.55
C CYS A 320 -29.00 35.08 -6.24
N ASP A 321 -29.51 35.85 -5.26
CA ASP A 321 -30.87 35.82 -4.73
C ASP A 321 -31.66 37.11 -5.02
N ILE A 322 -31.07 38.07 -5.76
CA ILE A 322 -31.72 39.30 -6.18
C ILE A 322 -31.61 39.50 -7.70
N CYS A 323 -32.52 40.28 -8.28
CA CYS A 323 -32.45 40.60 -9.71
C CYS A 323 -31.37 41.64 -10.01
N LYS A 324 -30.75 41.50 -11.18
CA LYS A 324 -29.91 42.54 -11.76
C LYS A 324 -30.77 43.78 -12.09
N ASP A 325 -30.16 44.96 -12.02
CA ASP A 325 -30.84 46.21 -12.38
C ASP A 325 -31.42 46.13 -13.80
N GLY A 326 -32.67 46.58 -13.95
CA GLY A 326 -33.43 46.45 -15.19
C GLY A 326 -34.33 45.21 -15.26
N PHE A 327 -34.32 44.32 -14.25
CA PHE A 327 -35.20 43.16 -14.16
C PHE A 327 -35.91 43.10 -12.80
N TYR A 328 -37.10 42.51 -12.77
CA TYR A 328 -37.87 42.31 -11.55
C TYR A 328 -38.65 40.99 -11.57
N ASN A 329 -39.28 40.67 -10.44
CA ASN A 329 -40.05 39.46 -10.11
C ASN A 329 -39.21 38.31 -9.53
N ASN A 330 -39.89 37.26 -9.05
CA ASN A 330 -39.24 36.13 -8.37
C ASN A 330 -38.32 35.28 -9.27
N ASN A 331 -38.41 35.45 -10.60
CA ASN A 331 -37.60 34.71 -11.58
C ASN A 331 -36.58 35.61 -12.31
N CYS A 332 -36.62 36.92 -12.05
CA CYS A 332 -35.82 37.95 -12.72
C CYS A 332 -35.92 37.91 -14.26
N ASP A 333 -37.07 37.54 -14.81
CA ASP A 333 -37.31 37.46 -16.25
C ASP A 333 -38.13 38.64 -16.82
N ALA A 334 -38.71 39.48 -15.96
CA ALA A 334 -39.51 40.63 -16.38
C ALA A 334 -38.65 41.91 -16.46
N PRO A 335 -38.55 42.58 -17.63
CA PRO A 335 -37.75 43.80 -17.76
C PRO A 335 -38.44 45.02 -17.14
N CYS A 336 -37.69 45.90 -16.47
CA CYS A 336 -38.22 47.17 -15.96
C CYS A 336 -38.84 48.04 -17.08
N GLY A 337 -39.85 48.84 -16.74
CA GLY A 337 -40.37 49.86 -17.67
C GLY A 337 -39.50 51.12 -17.72
N HIS A 338 -40.02 52.16 -18.38
CA HIS A 338 -39.33 53.43 -18.60
C HIS A 338 -39.42 54.34 -17.36
N CYS A 339 -38.66 54.00 -16.32
CA CYS A 339 -38.56 54.81 -15.09
C CYS A 339 -37.88 56.16 -15.35
N SER A 340 -38.26 57.18 -14.59
CA SER A 340 -37.60 58.49 -14.60
C SER A 340 -36.09 58.38 -14.35
N ASN A 341 -35.30 59.25 -14.98
CA ASN A 341 -33.84 59.35 -14.82
C ASN A 341 -33.05 58.04 -15.07
N ASP A 342 -33.63 57.08 -15.78
CA ASP A 342 -33.05 55.74 -15.99
C ASP A 342 -32.79 54.98 -14.66
N ALA A 343 -33.51 55.34 -13.59
CA ALA A 343 -33.44 54.64 -12.32
C ALA A 343 -33.94 53.18 -12.45
N PRO A 344 -33.34 52.20 -11.75
CA PRO A 344 -33.81 50.83 -11.76
C PRO A 344 -35.18 50.73 -11.10
N CYS A 345 -36.08 49.93 -11.69
CA CYS A 345 -37.36 49.64 -11.06
C CYS A 345 -37.20 48.74 -9.83
N ASN A 346 -38.22 48.69 -8.97
CA ASN A 346 -38.23 47.79 -7.83
C ASN A 346 -38.10 46.33 -8.30
N LYS A 347 -37.07 45.63 -7.80
CA LYS A 347 -36.68 44.26 -8.22
C LYS A 347 -37.73 43.18 -7.90
N VAL A 348 -38.72 43.46 -7.07
CA VAL A 348 -39.77 42.50 -6.70
C VAL A 348 -41.05 42.71 -7.53
N ASN A 349 -41.54 43.95 -7.60
CA ASN A 349 -42.85 44.25 -8.18
C ASN A 349 -42.79 45.10 -9.46
N GLY A 350 -41.61 45.55 -9.88
CA GLY A 350 -41.39 46.29 -11.12
C GLY A 350 -41.77 47.76 -11.09
N THR A 351 -42.19 48.30 -9.93
CA THR A 351 -42.65 49.68 -9.85
C THR A 351 -41.49 50.67 -9.90
N CYS A 352 -41.63 51.74 -10.69
CA CYS A 352 -40.70 52.85 -10.72
C CYS A 352 -41.02 53.83 -9.58
N THR A 353 -40.22 53.81 -8.51
CA THR A 353 -40.47 54.61 -7.30
C THR A 353 -40.30 56.11 -7.51
N GLU A 354 -39.48 56.51 -8.50
CA GLU A 354 -39.26 57.91 -8.89
C GLU A 354 -40.24 58.40 -9.98
N GLY A 355 -41.30 57.62 -10.25
CA GLY A 355 -42.24 57.88 -11.32
C GLY A 355 -41.77 57.44 -12.70
N CYS A 356 -42.56 57.75 -13.71
CA CYS A 356 -42.32 57.35 -15.09
C CYS A 356 -41.74 58.50 -15.92
N LYS A 357 -41.00 58.15 -16.98
CA LYS A 357 -40.73 59.10 -18.08
C LYS A 357 -42.05 59.68 -18.61
N PRO A 358 -42.03 60.90 -19.20
CA PRO A 358 -43.24 61.55 -19.70
C PRO A 358 -44.08 60.64 -20.58
N ASN A 359 -45.40 60.73 -20.46
CA ASN A 359 -46.37 59.98 -21.26
C ASN A 359 -46.46 58.47 -21.00
N PHE A 360 -45.78 57.94 -19.98
CA PHE A 360 -45.95 56.56 -19.52
C PHE A 360 -46.89 56.46 -18.30
N LYS A 361 -47.65 55.36 -18.21
CA LYS A 361 -48.56 55.04 -17.11
C LYS A 361 -47.82 54.51 -15.89
N THR A 362 -48.12 55.09 -14.73
CA THR A 362 -47.71 54.57 -13.43
C THR A 362 -48.47 53.27 -13.11
N PRO A 363 -47.91 52.38 -12.27
CA PRO A 363 -46.62 52.48 -11.58
C PRO A 363 -45.46 51.74 -12.28
N LEU A 364 -45.73 50.95 -13.33
CA LEU A 364 -44.72 50.11 -14.01
C LEU A 364 -44.05 50.79 -15.21
N CYS A 365 -44.59 51.91 -15.72
CA CYS A 365 -44.02 52.70 -16.80
C CYS A 365 -43.78 51.92 -18.10
N ARG A 366 -44.65 50.94 -18.40
CA ARG A 366 -44.56 50.10 -19.61
C ARG A 366 -45.58 50.47 -20.69
N GLU A 367 -46.65 51.16 -20.32
CA GLU A 367 -47.74 51.52 -21.22
C GLU A 367 -47.84 53.02 -21.39
N CYS A 368 -48.30 53.48 -22.56
CA CYS A 368 -48.50 54.91 -22.81
C CYS A 368 -49.78 55.44 -22.14
N LEU A 369 -49.75 56.70 -21.72
CA LEU A 369 -50.95 57.46 -21.37
C LEU A 369 -51.89 57.54 -22.58
N ASN A 370 -53.19 57.64 -22.31
CA ASN A 370 -54.18 57.75 -23.38
C ASN A 370 -53.88 59.00 -24.23
N GLY A 371 -53.87 58.85 -25.56
CA GLY A 371 -53.48 59.91 -26.48
C GLY A 371 -52.02 59.83 -26.94
N PHE A 372 -51.25 58.86 -26.45
CA PHE A 372 -49.86 58.63 -26.85
C PHE A 372 -49.63 57.16 -27.29
N TYR A 373 -48.69 56.94 -28.20
CA TYR A 373 -48.32 55.63 -28.72
C TYR A 373 -46.84 55.55 -29.13
N GLY A 374 -46.36 54.32 -29.39
CA GLY A 374 -44.98 54.03 -29.78
C GLY A 374 -44.09 53.61 -28.61
N TYR A 375 -42.91 53.05 -28.91
CA TYR A 375 -41.99 52.46 -27.91
C TYR A 375 -41.62 53.44 -26.79
N ASP A 376 -41.38 54.71 -27.12
CA ASP A 376 -41.05 55.76 -26.15
C ASP A 376 -42.25 56.63 -25.74
N CYS A 377 -43.49 56.28 -26.13
CA CYS A 377 -44.71 57.04 -25.87
C CYS A 377 -44.66 58.54 -26.26
N ASN A 378 -43.79 58.89 -27.21
CA ASN A 378 -43.61 60.27 -27.68
C ASN A 378 -44.53 60.66 -28.84
N SER A 379 -45.22 59.70 -29.47
CA SER A 379 -46.12 59.99 -30.60
C SER A 379 -47.53 60.26 -30.09
N THR A 380 -48.14 61.37 -30.48
CA THR A 380 -49.52 61.71 -30.12
C THR A 380 -50.53 61.13 -31.10
N CYS A 381 -51.64 60.60 -30.58
CA CYS A 381 -52.82 60.28 -31.38
C CYS A 381 -53.39 61.59 -31.96
N LYS A 382 -53.57 61.68 -33.28
CA LYS A 382 -54.09 62.89 -33.94
C LYS A 382 -55.44 62.60 -34.59
N ASN A 383 -56.41 63.48 -34.39
CA ASN A 383 -57.73 63.48 -35.06
C ASN A 383 -58.53 62.16 -34.97
N CYS A 384 -58.41 61.41 -33.87
CA CYS A 384 -59.20 60.21 -33.60
C CYS A 384 -60.55 60.57 -32.94
N ASN A 385 -61.64 59.95 -33.37
CA ASN A 385 -62.97 60.20 -32.81
C ASN A 385 -63.02 59.84 -31.31
N ILE A 386 -63.29 60.82 -30.44
CA ILE A 386 -63.06 60.73 -28.99
C ILE A 386 -64.17 59.93 -28.32
N THR A 387 -63.97 58.62 -28.26
CA THR A 387 -64.42 57.76 -27.15
C THR A 387 -63.17 57.10 -26.61
N SER A 388 -62.77 57.45 -25.38
CA SER A 388 -61.50 56.98 -24.79
C SER A 388 -61.43 55.44 -24.81
N PRO A 389 -60.33 54.80 -25.27
CA PRO A 389 -59.04 55.40 -25.63
C PRO A 389 -58.95 55.78 -27.13
N GLY A 390 -58.56 57.04 -27.41
CA GLY A 390 -58.55 57.62 -28.76
C GLY A 390 -57.75 56.84 -29.81
N CYS A 391 -56.59 56.25 -29.47
CA CYS A 391 -55.85 55.34 -30.38
C CYS A 391 -55.13 54.20 -29.64
N LEU A 392 -54.82 53.12 -30.36
CA LEU A 392 -54.05 51.97 -29.86
C LEU A 392 -52.63 52.38 -29.50
N GLN A 393 -52.22 52.13 -28.25
CA GLN A 393 -50.92 52.54 -27.71
C GLN A 393 -49.72 51.84 -28.39
N SER A 394 -49.93 50.69 -29.03
CA SER A 394 -48.87 49.93 -29.70
C SER A 394 -48.54 50.45 -31.11
N ASN A 395 -49.51 51.01 -31.84
CA ASN A 395 -49.33 51.35 -33.26
C ASN A 395 -49.99 52.66 -33.70
N GLY A 396 -50.72 53.35 -32.83
CA GLY A 396 -51.36 54.64 -33.11
C GLY A 396 -52.67 54.56 -33.89
N HIS A 397 -53.24 53.37 -34.06
CA HIS A 397 -54.50 53.21 -34.82
C HIS A 397 -55.70 53.72 -34.01
N CYS A 398 -56.49 54.62 -34.59
CA CYS A 398 -57.73 55.11 -34.00
C CYS A 398 -58.80 54.00 -34.06
N LEU A 399 -59.27 53.52 -32.92
CA LEU A 399 -60.24 52.41 -32.84
C LEU A 399 -61.64 52.83 -33.31
N SER A 400 -61.99 54.11 -33.16
CA SER A 400 -63.32 54.66 -33.47
C SER A 400 -63.34 55.48 -34.77
N GLY A 401 -62.32 55.35 -35.62
CA GLY A 401 -62.16 56.13 -36.85
C GLY A 401 -61.70 57.57 -36.60
N CYS A 402 -61.61 58.37 -37.67
CA CYS A 402 -61.16 59.77 -37.61
C CYS A 402 -62.33 60.72 -37.28
N GLU A 403 -62.03 61.87 -36.67
CA GLU A 403 -63.02 62.92 -36.34
C GLU A 403 -63.71 63.52 -37.59
N SER A 404 -63.12 63.36 -38.78
CA SER A 404 -63.69 63.80 -40.05
C SER A 404 -63.23 62.91 -41.21
N ASN A 405 -64.07 62.75 -42.23
CA ASN A 405 -63.78 61.98 -43.45
C ASN A 405 -62.66 62.61 -44.32
N LYS A 406 -62.08 63.72 -43.89
CA LYS A 406 -60.93 64.39 -44.53
C LYS A 406 -59.57 63.79 -44.15
N TRP A 407 -59.54 62.89 -43.17
CA TRP A 407 -58.32 62.26 -42.65
C TRP A 407 -58.26 60.78 -43.04
N LEU A 408 -57.07 60.28 -43.40
CA LEU A 408 -56.88 58.88 -43.79
C LEU A 408 -56.86 57.95 -42.56
N VAL A 409 -57.71 56.92 -42.57
CA VAL A 409 -57.64 55.79 -41.62
C VAL A 409 -56.38 54.94 -41.88
N PRO A 410 -55.81 54.24 -40.88
CA PRO A 410 -56.30 54.06 -39.52
C PRO A 410 -55.70 55.01 -38.47
N LYS A 411 -54.72 55.87 -38.81
CA LYS A 411 -54.03 56.76 -37.85
C LYS A 411 -54.51 58.22 -37.83
N CYS A 412 -55.27 58.63 -38.84
CA CYS A 412 -55.91 59.95 -38.91
C CYS A 412 -54.93 61.14 -38.91
N ASP A 413 -53.73 60.95 -39.45
CA ASP A 413 -52.61 61.89 -39.44
C ASP A 413 -52.32 62.56 -40.80
N VAL A 414 -53.05 62.20 -41.88
CA VAL A 414 -52.86 62.72 -43.26
C VAL A 414 -54.18 63.22 -43.86
N LEU A 415 -54.18 64.40 -44.51
CA LEU A 415 -55.34 65.03 -45.19
C LEU A 415 -55.52 64.53 -46.64
N THR A 416 -56.77 64.29 -47.07
CA THR A 416 -57.09 64.03 -48.49
C THR A 416 -57.21 65.34 -49.27
N ILE A 417 -56.34 65.58 -50.27
CA ILE A 417 -56.41 66.71 -51.21
C ILE A 417 -56.82 66.19 -52.60
N GLN A 418 -57.88 66.77 -53.19
CA GLN A 418 -58.20 66.65 -54.62
C GLN A 418 -57.33 67.62 -55.44
N GLY A 419 -56.76 67.19 -56.58
CA GLY A 419 -56.07 68.09 -57.51
C GLY A 419 -55.84 67.47 -58.88
N HIS A 420 -56.43 68.08 -59.91
CA HIS A 420 -56.36 67.70 -61.33
C HIS A 420 -54.97 68.00 -61.97
N GLN A 421 -54.60 67.12 -62.93
CA GLN A 421 -53.71 67.28 -64.11
C GLN A 421 -52.17 67.42 -63.91
N ASN A 422 -51.45 66.28 -64.05
CA ASN A 422 -50.55 65.85 -65.17
C ASN A 422 -49.86 66.94 -66.06
N PRO A 423 -48.75 66.62 -66.80
CA PRO A 423 -47.71 65.58 -66.64
C PRO A 423 -46.26 65.92 -67.19
N VAL A 424 -45.33 64.95 -67.13
CA VAL A 424 -44.32 64.56 -68.20
C VAL A 424 -43.09 65.50 -68.42
N GLU A 425 -41.82 65.11 -68.70
CA GLU A 425 -41.13 64.00 -69.42
C GLU A 425 -39.61 64.02 -69.03
N ASN A 426 -38.85 62.92 -68.92
CA ASN A 426 -38.13 62.15 -69.97
C ASN A 426 -37.47 60.95 -69.22
N GLY A 427 -37.58 59.65 -69.54
CA GLY A 427 -37.39 58.91 -70.80
C GLY A 427 -35.94 58.36 -70.90
N PRO A 428 -35.62 57.14 -71.41
CA PRO A 428 -36.47 56.08 -71.97
C PRO A 428 -36.15 54.63 -71.49
N ASP A 429 -37.09 53.74 -71.82
CA ASP A 429 -36.97 52.36 -72.32
C ASP A 429 -36.13 51.23 -71.66
N THR A 430 -36.92 50.27 -71.17
CA THR A 430 -36.93 48.85 -71.54
C THR A 430 -35.89 47.86 -71.00
N ALA A 431 -36.49 46.82 -70.43
CA ALA A 431 -36.29 45.41 -70.75
C ALA A 431 -35.26 44.61 -69.96
N SER A 432 -35.74 43.39 -69.68
CA SER A 432 -34.99 42.15 -69.52
C SER A 432 -34.67 41.70 -68.10
N LEU A 433 -35.37 40.62 -67.75
CA LEU A 433 -34.79 39.34 -67.36
C LEU A 433 -33.96 39.26 -66.06
N ALA A 434 -34.38 38.28 -65.25
CA ALA A 434 -33.55 37.49 -64.33
C ALA A 434 -33.02 38.23 -63.08
N GLY A 435 -32.83 37.58 -61.93
CA GLY A 435 -33.13 36.22 -61.47
C GLY A 435 -33.97 36.32 -60.20
N GLY A 436 -34.65 35.26 -59.78
CA GLY A 436 -33.99 34.02 -59.37
C GLY A 436 -33.83 34.09 -57.85
N LEU A 437 -34.56 33.29 -57.09
CA LEU A 437 -34.17 31.91 -56.72
C LEU A 437 -32.85 31.89 -55.94
N MET A 438 -32.79 31.23 -54.78
CA MET A 438 -33.40 29.90 -54.56
C MET A 438 -34.47 29.87 -53.45
N ALA A 439 -35.73 29.92 -53.90
CA ALA A 439 -36.74 28.99 -53.43
C ALA A 439 -36.43 27.58 -53.98
N VAL A 440 -37.35 26.65 -53.69
CA VAL A 440 -37.64 25.43 -54.46
C VAL A 440 -37.02 24.16 -53.87
N ILE A 441 -37.77 23.11 -53.52
CA ILE A 441 -39.21 22.85 -53.38
C ILE A 441 -39.30 21.38 -52.96
N ILE A 442 -40.27 21.07 -52.11
CA ILE A 442 -41.24 19.97 -52.28
C ILE A 442 -40.68 18.65 -52.84
N ALA A 443 -40.73 17.60 -52.03
CA ALA A 443 -41.75 16.58 -52.25
C ALA A 443 -41.97 15.79 -50.97
N VAL A 444 -43.12 16.03 -50.32
CA VAL A 444 -44.27 15.11 -50.34
C VAL A 444 -43.89 13.85 -49.58
N ALA A 445 -44.17 13.83 -48.27
CA ALA A 445 -45.44 13.35 -47.74
C ALA A 445 -45.71 11.88 -48.13
N VAL A 446 -46.26 11.16 -47.16
CA VAL A 446 -46.87 9.84 -47.34
C VAL A 446 -45.86 8.70 -47.35
N THR A 447 -45.49 8.30 -46.14
CA THR A 447 -45.60 6.91 -45.65
C THR A 447 -45.42 6.98 -44.14
N GLY A 448 -46.27 6.49 -43.26
CA GLY A 448 -47.62 5.98 -43.27
C GLY A 448 -48.04 6.09 -41.79
N VAL A 449 -49.24 6.54 -41.47
CA VAL A 449 -50.39 5.63 -41.36
C VAL A 449 -49.96 4.27 -40.80
N ALA A 450 -49.75 4.21 -39.48
CA ALA A 450 -49.82 2.93 -38.76
C ALA A 450 -50.13 3.05 -37.25
N ILE A 451 -50.13 4.25 -36.64
CA ILE A 451 -50.53 4.37 -35.21
C ILE A 451 -51.52 5.53 -35.01
N LEU A 452 -52.51 5.57 -35.90
CA LEU A 452 -53.89 5.80 -35.48
C LEU A 452 -54.33 4.50 -34.80
N VAL A 453 -55.28 4.60 -33.86
CA VAL A 453 -55.97 3.47 -33.21
C VAL A 453 -55.10 2.92 -32.06
N MET A 454 -55.23 3.40 -30.83
CA MET A 454 -56.43 3.41 -29.99
C MET A 454 -55.91 3.78 -28.59
N LYS A 455 -56.55 4.56 -27.72
CA LYS A 455 -57.95 4.93 -27.60
C LYS A 455 -57.99 5.96 -26.46
N ARG A 456 -58.66 7.08 -26.72
CA ARG A 456 -59.66 7.76 -25.85
C ARG A 456 -59.29 7.93 -24.37
N ARG A 457 -59.04 9.18 -23.96
CA ARG A 457 -60.03 10.16 -23.46
C ARG A 457 -60.57 9.82 -22.07
N GLY A 458 -60.42 10.78 -21.16
CA GLY A 458 -61.58 11.31 -20.46
C GLY A 458 -61.51 11.30 -18.93
N GLU A 459 -61.09 12.44 -18.38
CA GLU A 459 -61.72 13.18 -17.26
C GLU A 459 -61.79 12.59 -15.84
N GLY A 460 -61.45 13.47 -14.87
CA GLY A 460 -62.45 13.82 -13.84
C GLY A 460 -62.14 13.52 -12.37
N GLN A 461 -61.62 14.54 -11.67
CA GLN A 461 -61.93 15.00 -10.30
C GLN A 461 -61.81 14.10 -9.04
N ARG A 462 -61.30 14.80 -8.00
CA ARG A 462 -61.18 14.47 -6.56
C ARG A 462 -62.48 14.01 -5.88
N LYS A 463 -62.34 13.15 -4.86
CA LYS A 463 -63.00 13.28 -3.54
C LYS A 463 -62.24 12.53 -2.43
N ASN A 464 -61.94 13.25 -1.35
CA ASN A 464 -61.66 12.71 -0.01
C ASN A 464 -62.88 11.89 0.47
N THR A 465 -62.72 10.90 1.35
CA THR A 465 -62.94 10.99 2.82
C THR A 465 -62.68 9.64 3.51
N HIS A 466 -61.98 9.73 4.65
CA HIS A 466 -62.07 8.94 5.90
C HIS A 466 -62.55 7.48 5.95
N GLY A 467 -61.83 6.69 6.75
CA GLY A 467 -62.45 6.15 7.97
C GLY A 467 -62.13 4.71 8.36
N ASN A 468 -61.16 4.57 9.27
CA ASN A 468 -61.12 3.67 10.43
C ASN A 468 -61.08 2.13 10.25
N THR A 469 -59.97 1.48 10.63
CA THR A 469 -59.63 0.92 11.97
C THR A 469 -60.14 -0.52 12.13
N ILE A 470 -59.24 -1.48 12.41
CA ILE A 470 -59.27 -2.42 13.55
C ILE A 470 -58.10 -3.44 13.45
N LYS A 471 -57.63 -3.81 14.64
CA LYS A 471 -56.40 -4.48 15.10
C LYS A 471 -56.20 -5.95 14.70
N PRO A 472 -54.97 -6.49 14.84
CA PRO A 472 -54.62 -7.89 14.60
C PRO A 472 -54.87 -8.79 15.81
N LYS A 473 -55.08 -10.10 15.60
CA LYS A 473 -54.94 -11.13 16.65
C LYS A 473 -54.50 -12.51 16.12
N PRO A 474 -53.92 -13.37 17.01
CA PRO A 474 -52.93 -14.41 16.68
C PRO A 474 -53.28 -15.82 17.24
N LEU A 475 -52.27 -16.73 17.27
CA LEU A 475 -52.16 -18.05 17.94
C LEU A 475 -52.87 -19.25 17.24
N SER A 476 -52.43 -20.52 17.29
CA SER A 476 -51.52 -21.26 18.20
C SER A 476 -51.13 -22.67 17.64
N MET A 477 -50.10 -23.25 18.29
CA MET A 477 -49.61 -24.65 18.36
C MET A 477 -50.56 -25.83 18.09
N ILE A 478 -49.99 -26.94 17.60
CA ILE A 478 -50.32 -28.33 17.99
C ILE A 478 -49.02 -29.16 18.12
N SER A 479 -48.95 -29.99 19.16
CA SER A 479 -47.96 -31.02 19.51
C SER A 479 -48.49 -32.42 19.13
N VAL A 480 -47.64 -33.45 18.97
CA VAL A 480 -47.83 -34.86 19.46
C VAL A 480 -46.72 -35.83 18.98
N ASN A 481 -46.04 -36.42 19.99
CA ASN A 481 -45.52 -37.79 20.23
C ASN A 481 -44.47 -38.55 19.36
N ASN A 482 -43.43 -39.01 20.08
CA ASN A 482 -42.41 -40.08 19.87
C ASN A 482 -43.01 -41.52 20.03
N PRO A 483 -42.36 -42.68 19.69
CA PRO A 483 -40.92 -43.03 19.97
C PRO A 483 -40.13 -44.01 19.04
N ALA A 484 -38.78 -44.04 19.24
CA ALA A 484 -37.75 -45.11 19.07
C ALA A 484 -37.53 -45.76 17.67
N LEU A 485 -36.35 -46.21 17.18
CA LEU A 485 -34.96 -46.49 17.57
C LEU A 485 -34.21 -46.65 16.21
N GLU A 486 -33.11 -45.98 15.84
CA GLU A 486 -31.69 -46.36 16.02
C GLU A 486 -30.87 -45.27 15.28
N THR A 487 -29.91 -44.61 15.94
CA THR A 487 -29.06 -43.56 15.33
C THR A 487 -27.62 -44.03 15.12
N SER A 488 -27.17 -43.84 13.89
CA SER A 488 -25.79 -43.62 13.45
C SER A 488 -25.61 -42.11 13.18
N GLU A 489 -24.60 -41.46 13.75
CA GLU A 489 -24.27 -40.04 13.48
C GLU A 489 -22.74 -39.90 13.57
N GLU A 490 -21.94 -39.42 12.59
CA GLU A 490 -22.01 -38.21 11.74
C GLU A 490 -22.24 -36.92 12.53
N HIS A 491 -21.18 -36.14 12.77
CA HIS A 491 -21.28 -34.79 13.32
C HIS A 491 -21.08 -33.73 12.22
N LEU A 492 -22.23 -33.22 11.76
CA LEU A 492 -22.42 -31.86 11.25
C LEU A 492 -21.99 -30.83 12.31
N ASN A 493 -21.36 -29.73 11.88
CA ASN A 493 -21.28 -28.51 12.69
C ASN A 493 -22.45 -27.60 12.33
N GLU A 494 -23.45 -27.54 13.20
CA GLU A 494 -24.50 -26.54 13.19
C GLU A 494 -23.99 -25.14 13.56
N THR A 495 -24.59 -24.18 12.88
CA THR A 495 -24.71 -22.75 13.20
C THR A 495 -25.15 -22.48 14.64
N ILE A 496 -24.41 -21.61 15.34
CA ILE A 496 -24.92 -20.87 16.50
C ILE A 496 -25.13 -19.42 16.07
N ILE A 497 -26.42 -19.04 15.92
CA ILE A 497 -26.89 -17.67 16.06
C ILE A 497 -27.21 -17.49 17.55
N GLY A 498 -26.55 -16.51 18.17
CA GLY A 498 -26.67 -16.17 19.58
C GLY A 498 -25.86 -14.90 19.84
N ASP A 499 -26.51 -13.78 19.56
CA ASP A 499 -26.12 -12.40 19.76
C ASP A 499 -25.73 -12.10 21.22
N ASP A 500 -24.57 -11.46 21.41
CA ASP A 500 -24.35 -10.47 22.47
C ASP A 500 -23.33 -9.46 21.92
N GLY A 501 -23.86 -8.51 21.14
CA GLY A 501 -23.12 -7.44 20.47
C GLY A 501 -22.27 -6.58 21.41
N GLY A 502 -20.98 -6.51 21.11
CA GLY A 502 -20.06 -5.47 21.58
C GLY A 502 -19.65 -4.58 20.41
N TYR A 503 -20.33 -3.44 20.27
CA TYR A 503 -20.01 -2.38 19.31
C TYR A 503 -18.56 -1.89 19.48
N TYR A 504 -17.66 -2.26 18.57
CA TYR A 504 -16.39 -1.55 18.39
C TYR A 504 -16.64 -0.41 17.43
N ASN A 505 -16.90 0.76 17.99
CA ASN A 505 -17.10 1.98 17.23
C ASN A 505 -15.81 2.43 16.53
N THR A 506 -15.90 2.41 15.20
CA THR A 506 -15.21 3.25 14.23
C THR A 506 -15.30 4.72 14.63
N ASP A 507 -14.17 5.43 14.84
CA ASP A 507 -13.92 6.80 14.33
C ASP A 507 -12.61 7.41 14.85
N MET A 508 -11.62 7.49 13.96
CA MET A 508 -10.63 8.57 13.92
C MET A 508 -10.18 8.75 12.46
N PHE A 509 -10.59 9.89 11.90
CA PHE A 509 -10.37 10.41 10.54
C PHE A 509 -8.90 10.84 10.34
N THR A 510 -8.30 10.95 9.16
CA THR A 510 -8.73 10.95 7.74
C THR A 510 -7.89 9.94 6.97
N THR A 511 -8.49 9.20 6.04
CA THR A 511 -7.79 8.18 5.24
C THR A 511 -7.10 8.75 3.99
N ASP A 512 -7.43 9.99 3.59
CA ASP A 512 -6.76 10.69 2.49
C ASP A 512 -5.46 11.35 2.97
N ILE A 513 -4.34 10.90 2.40
CA ILE A 513 -2.98 11.33 2.70
C ILE A 513 -2.46 12.08 1.48
N ARG A 514 -1.94 13.30 1.67
CA ARG A 514 -1.19 14.00 0.62
C ARG A 514 0.17 13.33 0.44
N PHE A 515 0.67 13.31 -0.80
CA PHE A 515 2.01 12.79 -1.08
C PHE A 515 3.10 13.44 -0.22
N ASP A 516 3.03 14.76 -0.04
CA ASP A 516 3.98 15.54 0.78
C ASP A 516 3.97 15.11 2.26
N ASP A 517 2.81 14.69 2.77
CA ASP A 517 2.61 14.35 4.19
C ASP A 517 2.92 12.86 4.47
N LEU A 518 3.14 12.04 3.44
CA LEU A 518 3.23 10.59 3.58
C LEU A 518 4.40 10.15 4.49
N ARG A 519 5.54 10.84 4.43
CA ARG A 519 6.69 10.60 5.33
C ARG A 519 6.30 10.84 6.79
N HIS A 520 5.61 11.95 7.06
CA HIS A 520 5.15 12.30 8.40
C HIS A 520 4.12 11.28 8.91
N VAL A 521 3.13 10.92 8.08
CA VAL A 521 2.11 9.92 8.41
C VAL A 521 2.73 8.56 8.76
N ILE A 522 3.70 8.10 7.98
CA ILE A 522 4.40 6.83 8.26
C ILE A 522 5.13 6.91 9.60
N SER A 523 5.84 8.00 9.86
CA SER A 523 6.54 8.23 11.13
C SER A 523 5.57 8.19 12.32
N GLU A 524 4.50 9.00 12.29
CA GLU A 524 3.52 9.06 13.38
C GLU A 524 2.84 7.71 13.62
N LYS A 525 2.40 7.03 12.56
CA LYS A 525 1.74 5.73 12.68
C LYS A 525 2.65 4.61 13.19
N SER A 526 3.97 4.80 13.17
CA SER A 526 4.97 3.79 13.56
C SER A 526 5.53 3.96 14.99
N LYS A 527 5.19 5.03 15.73
CA LYS A 527 5.81 5.36 17.04
C LYS A 527 5.48 4.42 18.21
N GLU A 528 4.37 3.68 18.16
CA GLU A 528 3.91 2.83 19.28
C GLU A 528 4.08 1.33 18.99
N LYS A 529 4.35 0.53 20.04
CA LYS A 529 4.49 -0.95 19.97
C LYS A 529 3.24 -1.65 19.40
N ASN A 530 2.07 -1.02 19.49
CA ASN A 530 0.85 -1.37 18.74
C ASN A 530 0.59 -0.25 17.73
N SER A 531 1.32 -0.28 16.61
CA SER A 531 1.26 0.79 15.61
C SER A 531 -0.17 1.07 15.16
N ILE A 532 -0.49 2.33 14.86
CA ILE A 532 -1.79 2.74 14.31
C ILE A 532 -2.12 1.93 13.05
N PHE A 533 -1.09 1.56 12.28
CA PHE A 533 -1.19 0.63 11.15
C PHE A 533 -1.81 -0.71 11.53
N HIS A 534 -1.51 -1.26 12.70
CA HIS A 534 -2.08 -2.53 13.12
C HIS A 534 -3.59 -2.41 13.37
N CYS A 535 -4.03 -1.35 14.04
CA CYS A 535 -5.44 -1.06 14.27
C CYS A 535 -6.19 -0.79 12.96
N GLU A 536 -5.60 0.00 12.06
CA GLU A 536 -6.14 0.28 10.74
C GLU A 536 -6.32 -1.00 9.92
N TYR A 537 -5.28 -1.83 9.86
CA TYR A 537 -5.32 -3.11 9.15
C TYR A 537 -6.41 -4.05 9.69
N LYS A 538 -6.60 -4.12 11.01
CA LYS A 538 -7.62 -4.95 11.65
C LYS A 538 -9.06 -4.56 11.28
N ARG A 539 -9.30 -3.31 10.86
CA ARG A 539 -10.62 -2.82 10.40
C ARG A 539 -10.96 -3.22 8.96
N LEU A 540 -9.97 -3.66 8.17
CA LEU A 540 -10.25 -4.12 6.82
C LEU A 540 -11.08 -5.41 6.85
N PRO A 541 -12.07 -5.58 5.96
CA PRO A 541 -12.89 -6.80 5.90
C PRO A 541 -12.01 -8.06 5.82
N ALA A 542 -12.21 -9.01 6.73
CA ALA A 542 -11.46 -10.26 6.79
C ALA A 542 -12.31 -11.46 6.36
N GLY A 543 -11.68 -12.40 5.67
CA GLY A 543 -12.35 -13.64 5.25
C GLY A 543 -13.27 -13.49 4.04
N LYS A 544 -14.30 -14.35 3.98
CA LYS A 544 -15.26 -14.45 2.88
C LYS A 544 -16.42 -13.47 3.12
N ALA A 545 -16.33 -12.28 2.53
CA ALA A 545 -17.39 -11.26 2.58
C ALA A 545 -18.52 -11.54 1.57
N GLU A 546 -18.17 -12.16 0.43
CA GLU A 546 -19.07 -12.40 -0.71
C GLU A 546 -19.17 -13.89 -1.06
N LYS A 547 -20.13 -14.25 -1.92
CA LYS A 547 -20.33 -15.66 -2.35
C LYS A 547 -19.12 -16.17 -3.14
N CYS A 548 -18.72 -17.42 -2.88
CA CYS A 548 -17.63 -18.15 -3.57
C CYS A 548 -18.09 -19.54 -4.02
N THR A 549 -19.36 -19.66 -4.38
CA THR A 549 -20.01 -20.96 -4.65
C THR A 549 -19.31 -21.71 -5.78
N ALA A 550 -18.84 -21.02 -6.82
CA ALA A 550 -18.15 -21.66 -7.94
C ALA A 550 -16.85 -22.34 -7.49
N GLY A 551 -16.04 -21.66 -6.66
CA GLY A 551 -14.77 -22.20 -6.18
C GLY A 551 -14.91 -23.30 -5.13
N GLN A 552 -16.08 -23.41 -4.50
CA GLN A 552 -16.39 -24.42 -3.47
C GLN A 552 -17.05 -25.68 -4.03
N LYS A 553 -17.38 -25.73 -5.33
CA LYS A 553 -17.88 -26.94 -5.98
C LYS A 553 -16.86 -28.07 -5.90
N GLN A 554 -17.33 -29.30 -5.71
CA GLN A 554 -16.48 -30.48 -5.53
C GLN A 554 -15.47 -30.65 -6.67
N GLU A 555 -15.88 -30.43 -7.93
CA GLU A 555 -14.98 -30.51 -9.09
C GLU A 555 -13.90 -29.40 -9.11
N ASN A 556 -14.11 -28.28 -8.41
CA ASN A 556 -13.21 -27.13 -8.41
C ASN A 556 -12.26 -27.07 -7.21
N ILE A 557 -12.50 -27.85 -6.16
CA ILE A 557 -11.64 -27.88 -4.95
C ILE A 557 -10.19 -28.19 -5.33
N ILE A 558 -9.97 -29.16 -6.23
CA ILE A 558 -8.63 -29.54 -6.70
C ILE A 558 -7.93 -28.44 -7.49
N LYS A 559 -8.68 -27.51 -8.08
CA LYS A 559 -8.16 -26.37 -8.84
C LYS A 559 -7.69 -25.23 -7.93
N ASN A 560 -8.01 -25.26 -6.63
CA ASN A 560 -7.54 -24.26 -5.67
C ASN A 560 -6.19 -24.68 -5.06
N ARG A 561 -5.28 -23.71 -4.89
CA ARG A 561 -4.02 -23.93 -4.18
C ARG A 561 -4.21 -23.96 -2.66
N PHE A 562 -5.12 -23.15 -2.15
CA PHE A 562 -5.42 -23.04 -0.72
C PHE A 562 -6.89 -23.35 -0.45
N LYS A 563 -7.16 -24.10 0.62
CA LYS A 563 -8.53 -24.46 1.05
C LYS A 563 -9.35 -23.26 1.55
N THR A 564 -8.70 -22.12 1.76
CA THR A 564 -9.30 -20.92 2.35
C THR A 564 -9.32 -19.73 1.39
N THR A 565 -8.75 -19.85 0.18
CA THR A 565 -8.65 -18.74 -0.78
C THR A 565 -9.40 -19.08 -2.05
N PHE A 566 -10.59 -18.49 -2.19
CA PHE A 566 -11.48 -18.68 -3.33
C PHE A 566 -11.71 -17.35 -4.06
N PRO A 567 -12.00 -17.37 -5.36
CA PRO A 567 -12.49 -16.18 -6.04
C PRO A 567 -13.94 -15.90 -5.62
N TYR A 568 -14.31 -14.63 -5.50
CA TYR A 568 -15.73 -14.25 -5.37
C TYR A 568 -16.47 -14.43 -6.68
N ASP A 569 -17.73 -14.87 -6.61
CA ASP A 569 -18.53 -15.24 -7.78
C ASP A 569 -18.84 -14.05 -8.69
N HIS A 570 -19.00 -12.84 -8.14
CA HIS A 570 -19.42 -11.64 -8.89
C HIS A 570 -18.29 -11.02 -9.72
N SER A 571 -17.03 -11.27 -9.35
CA SER A 571 -15.83 -10.68 -9.96
C SER A 571 -14.88 -11.74 -10.55
N ARG A 572 -15.19 -13.03 -10.41
CA ARG A 572 -14.35 -14.11 -10.95
C ARG A 572 -14.26 -14.05 -12.48
N ILE A 573 -13.16 -14.57 -12.99
CA ILE A 573 -13.06 -14.85 -14.43
C ILE A 573 -13.90 -16.09 -14.75
N ILE A 574 -14.69 -16.01 -15.82
CA ILE A 574 -15.49 -17.12 -16.35
C ILE A 574 -14.85 -17.57 -17.65
N LEU A 575 -14.31 -18.79 -17.68
CA LEU A 575 -13.74 -19.36 -18.90
C LEU A 575 -14.85 -19.79 -19.86
N LYS A 576 -14.88 -19.21 -21.06
CA LYS A 576 -15.95 -19.38 -22.06
C LYS A 576 -15.67 -20.53 -23.01
N GLU A 577 -14.45 -20.57 -23.56
CA GLU A 577 -14.06 -21.57 -24.55
C GLU A 577 -13.52 -22.82 -23.85
N LYS A 578 -14.01 -23.98 -24.27
CA LYS A 578 -13.47 -25.29 -23.85
C LYS A 578 -12.37 -25.71 -24.82
N TRP A 579 -11.21 -26.07 -24.30
CA TRP A 579 -10.10 -26.64 -25.07
C TRP A 579 -10.09 -28.18 -24.98
N ASN A 580 -10.78 -28.77 -23.99
CA ASN A 580 -11.03 -30.20 -23.88
C ASN A 580 -12.44 -30.50 -23.31
N GLU A 581 -12.83 -31.78 -23.26
CA GLU A 581 -14.17 -32.21 -22.78
C GLU A 581 -14.38 -32.02 -21.28
N ASN A 582 -13.31 -32.10 -20.48
CA ASN A 582 -13.31 -31.97 -19.02
C ASN A 582 -13.26 -30.51 -18.54
N ASP A 583 -13.13 -29.56 -19.47
CA ASP A 583 -13.04 -28.14 -19.16
C ASP A 583 -14.37 -27.62 -18.62
N ASN A 584 -14.26 -26.90 -17.51
CA ASN A 584 -15.33 -26.10 -16.94
C ASN A 584 -14.98 -24.62 -17.00
N ASP A 585 -15.87 -23.78 -16.46
CA ASP A 585 -15.79 -22.32 -16.51
C ASP A 585 -14.92 -21.72 -15.39
N TYR A 586 -14.26 -22.55 -14.58
CA TYR A 586 -13.63 -22.15 -13.33
C TYR A 586 -12.11 -22.00 -13.45
N VAL A 587 -11.63 -20.85 -12.98
CA VAL A 587 -10.21 -20.57 -12.68
C VAL A 587 -10.16 -19.68 -11.44
N ASN A 588 -9.18 -19.90 -10.55
CA ASN A 588 -9.04 -19.10 -9.34
C ASN A 588 -8.37 -17.75 -9.63
N ALA A 589 -9.18 -16.82 -10.15
CA ALA A 589 -8.80 -15.45 -10.47
C ALA A 589 -10.01 -14.51 -10.41
N ASN A 590 -9.76 -13.23 -10.12
CA ASN A 590 -10.78 -12.17 -10.14
C ASN A 590 -10.28 -10.96 -10.95
N TYR A 591 -11.21 -10.26 -11.61
CA TYR A 591 -10.97 -8.88 -12.02
C TYR A 591 -10.83 -8.01 -10.77
N ILE A 592 -9.85 -7.10 -10.77
CA ILE A 592 -9.66 -6.11 -9.71
C ILE A 592 -9.75 -4.72 -10.32
N LYS A 593 -10.49 -3.85 -9.65
CA LYS A 593 -10.63 -2.44 -10.04
C LYS A 593 -9.42 -1.61 -9.64
N ASP A 594 -9.10 -0.59 -10.43
CA ASP A 594 -8.20 0.48 -10.01
C ASP A 594 -8.91 1.57 -9.20
N PHE A 595 -8.17 2.64 -8.89
CA PHE A 595 -8.67 3.78 -8.12
C PHE A 595 -9.81 4.54 -8.80
N SER A 596 -10.01 4.35 -10.12
CA SER A 596 -11.13 4.93 -10.87
C SER A 596 -12.34 4.00 -10.94
N GLY A 597 -12.23 2.77 -10.43
CA GLY A 597 -13.28 1.76 -10.47
C GLY A 597 -13.25 0.88 -11.72
N GLU A 598 -12.28 1.07 -12.61
CA GLU A 598 -12.14 0.33 -13.87
C GLU A 598 -11.40 -0.99 -13.66
N ARG A 599 -11.87 -2.07 -14.31
CA ARG A 599 -11.29 -3.43 -14.20
C ARG A 599 -9.99 -3.55 -15.00
N THR A 600 -8.90 -3.03 -14.47
CA THR A 600 -7.60 -2.96 -15.15
C THR A 600 -6.65 -4.10 -14.81
N TYR A 601 -6.90 -4.84 -13.72
CA TYR A 601 -6.06 -5.95 -13.30
C TYR A 601 -6.82 -7.28 -13.23
N ILE A 602 -6.07 -8.37 -13.35
CA ILE A 602 -6.50 -9.72 -12.97
C ILE A 602 -5.61 -10.20 -11.83
N ALA A 603 -6.20 -10.46 -10.66
CA ALA A 603 -5.50 -11.12 -9.55
C ALA A 603 -5.75 -12.63 -9.61
N ALA A 604 -4.70 -13.41 -9.84
CA ALA A 604 -4.78 -14.86 -10.01
C ALA A 604 -3.92 -15.61 -8.97
N GLN A 605 -4.30 -16.86 -8.66
CA GLN A 605 -3.38 -17.75 -7.95
C GLN A 605 -2.21 -18.16 -8.86
N GLY A 606 -1.07 -18.51 -8.26
CA GLY A 606 0.01 -19.16 -9.00
C GLY A 606 -0.44 -20.54 -9.49
N PRO A 607 -0.37 -20.82 -10.81
CA PRO A 607 -0.89 -22.06 -11.38
C PRO A 607 -0.28 -23.30 -10.71
N LYS A 608 -1.07 -24.38 -10.71
CA LYS A 608 -0.70 -25.75 -10.35
C LYS A 608 -0.61 -26.58 -11.62
N ASP A 609 -0.04 -27.78 -11.55
CA ASP A 609 -0.02 -28.71 -12.70
C ASP A 609 -1.43 -28.94 -13.26
N VAL A 610 -2.39 -29.24 -12.37
CA VAL A 610 -3.80 -29.47 -12.73
C VAL A 610 -4.53 -28.21 -13.24
N THR A 611 -3.96 -27.01 -13.10
CA THR A 611 -4.57 -25.76 -13.57
C THR A 611 -3.73 -25.03 -14.61
N LEU A 612 -2.69 -25.66 -15.16
CA LEU A 612 -1.82 -25.02 -16.16
C LEU A 612 -2.63 -24.67 -17.41
N LEU A 613 -3.49 -25.58 -17.85
CA LEU A 613 -4.38 -25.37 -18.99
C LEU A 613 -5.35 -24.20 -18.75
N ASP A 614 -6.03 -24.19 -17.60
CA ASP A 614 -6.97 -23.13 -17.23
C ASP A 614 -6.30 -21.75 -17.13
N PHE A 615 -5.05 -21.70 -16.67
CA PHE A 615 -4.27 -20.47 -16.60
C PHE A 615 -3.95 -19.90 -17.99
N TRP A 616 -3.53 -20.75 -18.93
CA TRP A 616 -3.28 -20.33 -20.31
C TRP A 616 -4.57 -19.99 -21.07
N ARG A 617 -5.69 -20.70 -20.80
CA ARG A 617 -7.04 -20.33 -21.26
C ARG A 617 -7.40 -18.91 -20.83
N LEU A 618 -7.17 -18.57 -19.56
CA LEU A 618 -7.40 -17.23 -19.03
C LEU A 618 -6.54 -16.19 -19.74
N LEU A 619 -5.22 -16.43 -19.86
CA LEU A 619 -4.31 -15.48 -20.50
C LEU A 619 -4.72 -15.18 -21.95
N TRP A 620 -5.12 -16.21 -22.68
CA TRP A 620 -5.57 -16.08 -24.05
C TRP A 620 -6.94 -15.40 -24.14
N GLN A 621 -7.94 -15.86 -23.41
CA GLN A 621 -9.29 -15.30 -23.46
C GLN A 621 -9.30 -13.80 -23.12
N GLU A 622 -8.57 -13.41 -22.07
CA GLU A 622 -8.58 -12.03 -21.56
C GLU A 622 -7.59 -11.11 -22.29
N ASN A 623 -6.96 -11.59 -23.38
CA ASN A 623 -5.94 -10.85 -24.14
C ASN A 623 -4.82 -10.28 -23.24
N VAL A 624 -4.35 -11.07 -22.26
CA VAL A 624 -3.30 -10.65 -21.34
C VAL A 624 -1.97 -10.55 -22.09
N ARG A 625 -1.36 -9.37 -22.07
CA ARG A 625 -0.04 -9.11 -22.67
C ARG A 625 1.07 -8.93 -21.65
N PHE A 626 0.70 -8.64 -20.40
CA PHE A 626 1.66 -8.39 -19.30
C PHE A 626 1.30 -9.23 -18.08
N ILE A 627 2.29 -9.99 -17.61
CA ILE A 627 2.17 -10.83 -16.41
C ILE A 627 3.17 -10.33 -15.37
N VAL A 628 2.70 -10.03 -14.17
CA VAL A 628 3.50 -9.70 -13.00
C VAL A 628 3.46 -10.88 -12.04
N MET A 629 4.59 -11.56 -11.91
CA MET A 629 4.80 -12.70 -11.01
C MET A 629 5.62 -12.26 -9.80
N LEU A 630 5.06 -12.41 -8.59
CA LEU A 630 5.63 -11.89 -7.34
C LEU A 630 6.06 -13.01 -6.37
N THR A 631 6.42 -14.18 -6.89
CA THR A 631 6.83 -15.33 -6.08
C THR A 631 7.82 -16.18 -6.85
N ASN A 632 8.83 -16.70 -6.16
CA ASN A 632 9.67 -17.73 -6.74
C ASN A 632 8.88 -19.04 -6.85
N LEU A 633 9.35 -19.97 -7.70
CA LEU A 633 8.69 -21.28 -7.86
C LEU A 633 8.64 -22.07 -6.55
N VAL A 634 9.76 -22.04 -5.82
CA VAL A 634 9.96 -22.69 -4.52
C VAL A 634 10.52 -21.67 -3.54
N GLU A 635 9.94 -21.62 -2.34
CA GLU A 635 10.41 -20.77 -1.24
C GLU A 635 10.39 -21.62 0.04
N ASN A 636 11.52 -21.67 0.76
CA ASN A 636 11.73 -22.54 1.93
C ASN A 636 11.27 -23.99 1.70
N GLY A 637 11.61 -24.55 0.54
CA GLY A 637 11.24 -25.93 0.15
C GLY A 637 9.76 -26.15 -0.18
N LYS A 638 8.90 -25.13 -0.11
CA LYS A 638 7.47 -25.22 -0.45
C LYS A 638 7.21 -24.71 -1.87
N ASN A 639 6.48 -25.50 -2.67
CA ASN A 639 6.07 -25.12 -4.02
C ASN A 639 5.01 -23.99 -3.98
N LYS A 640 5.40 -22.79 -4.41
CA LYS A 640 4.52 -21.61 -4.44
C LYS A 640 3.83 -21.41 -5.78
N CYS A 641 4.47 -21.81 -6.88
CA CYS A 641 3.97 -21.73 -8.26
C CYS A 641 4.67 -22.80 -9.10
N ILE A 642 4.00 -23.36 -10.11
CA ILE A 642 4.70 -24.16 -11.13
C ILE A 642 5.34 -23.25 -12.17
N GLN A 643 6.35 -23.76 -12.87
CA GLN A 643 6.84 -23.10 -14.07
C GLN A 643 5.81 -23.28 -15.19
N TYR A 644 5.17 -22.17 -15.60
CA TYR A 644 4.15 -22.17 -16.65
C TYR A 644 4.68 -21.64 -17.99
N TRP A 645 6.00 -21.48 -18.13
CA TRP A 645 6.71 -21.00 -19.32
C TRP A 645 7.79 -21.99 -19.77
N PRO A 646 8.18 -22.00 -21.06
CA PRO A 646 9.22 -22.89 -21.55
C PRO A 646 10.62 -22.46 -21.08
N GLU A 647 11.53 -23.43 -20.99
CA GLU A 647 12.97 -23.14 -20.92
C GLU A 647 13.48 -22.64 -22.28
N LYS A 648 14.72 -22.11 -22.28
CA LYS A 648 15.40 -21.68 -23.50
C LYS A 648 15.43 -22.79 -24.55
N ASP A 649 15.15 -22.42 -25.80
CA ASP A 649 15.12 -23.30 -26.98
C ASP A 649 14.08 -24.45 -26.92
N LYS A 650 13.22 -24.49 -25.89
CA LYS A 650 12.10 -25.43 -25.79
C LYS A 650 10.77 -24.76 -26.16
N VAL A 651 9.82 -25.58 -26.59
CA VAL A 651 8.43 -25.17 -26.81
C VAL A 651 7.58 -25.77 -25.69
N LEU A 652 6.74 -24.96 -25.06
CA LEU A 652 5.72 -25.43 -24.12
C LEU A 652 4.38 -25.43 -24.86
N SER A 653 3.77 -26.60 -25.04
CA SER A 653 2.46 -26.74 -25.66
C SER A 653 1.40 -26.95 -24.57
N VAL A 654 0.41 -26.05 -24.53
CA VAL A 654 -0.70 -26.09 -23.57
C VAL A 654 -2.02 -25.87 -24.31
N GLY A 655 -2.77 -26.95 -24.51
CA GLY A 655 -3.97 -26.92 -25.35
C GLY A 655 -3.64 -26.48 -26.79
N PRO A 656 -4.37 -25.53 -27.39
CA PRO A 656 -4.11 -25.01 -28.73
C PRO A 656 -2.94 -24.00 -28.76
N CYS A 657 -2.36 -23.64 -27.62
CA CYS A 657 -1.28 -22.66 -27.53
C CYS A 657 0.11 -23.32 -27.55
N ASN A 658 0.98 -22.81 -28.42
CA ASN A 658 2.41 -23.11 -28.44
C ASN A 658 3.20 -21.87 -27.98
N ILE A 659 3.91 -22.01 -26.86
CA ILE A 659 4.65 -20.92 -26.22
C ILE A 659 6.14 -21.12 -26.47
N LYS A 660 6.80 -20.07 -26.96
CA LYS A 660 8.25 -20.02 -27.20
C LYS A 660 8.87 -18.82 -26.47
N LEU A 661 9.97 -19.05 -25.76
CA LEU A 661 10.75 -17.97 -25.15
C LEU A 661 11.53 -17.22 -26.24
N LEU A 662 11.29 -15.91 -26.38
CA LEU A 662 12.01 -15.05 -27.31
C LEU A 662 13.23 -14.39 -26.65
N GLN A 663 13.04 -13.90 -25.42
CA GLN A 663 14.06 -13.16 -24.68
C GLN A 663 13.89 -13.40 -23.19
N GLU A 664 15.01 -13.55 -22.48
CA GLU A 664 15.09 -13.56 -21.02
C GLU A 664 16.22 -12.63 -20.59
N THR A 665 15.90 -11.68 -19.72
CA THR A 665 16.85 -10.74 -19.12
C THR A 665 16.76 -10.83 -17.61
N VAL A 666 17.88 -11.10 -16.94
CA VAL A 666 17.96 -11.27 -15.48
C VAL A 666 18.56 -10.02 -14.85
N TYR A 667 17.79 -9.35 -14.01
CA TYR A 667 18.20 -8.21 -13.18
C TYR A 667 18.39 -8.66 -11.73
N ALA A 668 18.93 -7.78 -10.88
CA ALA A 668 19.22 -8.11 -9.48
C ALA A 668 18.00 -8.56 -8.68
N PHE A 669 16.85 -7.91 -8.89
CA PHE A 669 15.63 -8.15 -8.09
C PHE A 669 14.49 -8.79 -8.87
N TYR A 670 14.64 -8.93 -10.20
CA TYR A 670 13.60 -9.46 -11.06
C TYR A 670 14.15 -10.06 -12.35
N THR A 671 13.34 -10.84 -13.04
CA THR A 671 13.62 -11.37 -14.39
C THR A 671 12.52 -10.93 -15.34
N GLN A 672 12.89 -10.46 -16.53
CA GLN A 672 11.94 -10.16 -17.59
C GLN A 672 12.01 -11.25 -18.66
N ARG A 673 10.87 -11.78 -19.06
CA ARG A 673 10.73 -12.75 -20.16
C ARG A 673 9.75 -12.26 -21.20
N THR A 674 10.07 -12.48 -22.46
CA THR A 674 9.17 -12.21 -23.58
C THR A 674 8.88 -13.53 -24.30
N PHE A 675 7.60 -13.85 -24.47
CA PHE A 675 7.15 -15.07 -25.13
C PHE A 675 6.40 -14.75 -26.41
N ASN A 676 6.57 -15.60 -27.42
CA ASN A 676 5.64 -15.70 -28.54
C ASN A 676 4.67 -16.84 -28.26
N VAL A 677 3.38 -16.55 -28.31
CA VAL A 677 2.29 -17.51 -28.12
C VAL A 677 1.52 -17.61 -29.44
N GLU A 678 1.55 -18.79 -30.05
CA GLU A 678 0.74 -19.09 -31.24
C GLU A 678 -0.43 -19.97 -30.86
N GLN A 679 -1.64 -19.58 -31.25
CA GLN A 679 -2.83 -20.43 -31.14
C GLN A 679 -3.27 -20.92 -32.52
N ASN A 680 -3.42 -22.25 -32.66
CA ASN A 680 -3.90 -22.90 -33.88
C ASN A 680 -3.14 -22.51 -35.17
N SER A 681 -1.89 -22.04 -35.06
CA SER A 681 -1.03 -21.59 -36.18
C SER A 681 -1.50 -20.35 -36.96
N TYR A 682 -2.54 -19.63 -36.52
CA TYR A 682 -3.06 -18.43 -37.22
C TYR A 682 -2.91 -17.15 -36.41
N GLU A 683 -3.15 -17.19 -35.10
CA GLU A 683 -3.08 -16.00 -34.26
C GLU A 683 -1.82 -16.03 -33.38
N LYS A 684 -1.03 -14.95 -33.43
CA LYS A 684 0.20 -14.80 -32.67
C LYS A 684 0.11 -13.66 -31.67
N ARG A 685 0.59 -13.89 -30.45
CA ARG A 685 0.60 -12.89 -29.39
C ARG A 685 1.94 -12.88 -28.68
N THR A 686 2.51 -11.68 -28.55
CA THR A 686 3.64 -11.46 -27.65
C THR A 686 3.13 -11.21 -26.24
N ILE A 687 3.65 -11.95 -25.26
CA ILE A 687 3.36 -11.78 -23.83
C ILE A 687 4.67 -11.53 -23.10
N THR A 688 4.70 -10.50 -22.25
CA THR A 688 5.85 -10.18 -21.41
C THR A 688 5.54 -10.55 -19.96
N GLN A 689 6.39 -11.36 -19.33
CA GLN A 689 6.36 -11.65 -17.90
C GLN A 689 7.47 -10.89 -17.18
N PHE A 690 7.08 -10.20 -16.12
CA PHE A 690 7.95 -9.60 -15.13
C PHE A 690 7.88 -10.42 -13.84
N HIS A 691 8.97 -11.08 -13.49
CA HIS A 691 9.06 -11.97 -12.34
C HIS A 691 9.94 -11.35 -11.26
N TYR A 692 9.34 -10.80 -10.20
CA TYR A 692 10.06 -10.27 -9.05
C TYR A 692 10.55 -11.41 -8.14
N THR A 693 11.87 -11.54 -8.01
CA THR A 693 12.54 -12.68 -7.37
C THR A 693 13.05 -12.35 -5.96
N ALA A 694 13.08 -11.06 -5.59
CA ALA A 694 13.64 -10.59 -4.32
C ALA A 694 12.61 -10.38 -3.19
N TRP A 695 11.40 -10.92 -3.33
CA TRP A 695 10.42 -10.92 -2.23
C TRP A 695 10.74 -12.07 -1.26
N PRO A 696 11.07 -11.82 0.01
CA PRO A 696 11.38 -12.88 0.96
C PRO A 696 10.15 -13.73 1.30
N ASP A 697 10.36 -14.99 1.70
CA ASP A 697 9.27 -15.89 2.13
C ASP A 697 8.58 -15.33 3.39
N HIS A 698 9.37 -14.78 4.32
CA HIS A 698 8.88 -14.06 5.50
C HIS A 698 9.19 -12.56 5.38
N GLY A 699 8.17 -11.73 5.60
CA GLY A 699 8.32 -10.26 5.60
C GLY A 699 8.06 -9.60 4.23
N THR A 700 8.74 -8.48 4.00
CA THR A 700 8.56 -7.59 2.84
C THR A 700 9.91 -7.30 2.18
N PRO A 701 9.95 -7.01 0.87
CA PRO A 701 11.20 -6.73 0.16
C PRO A 701 11.77 -5.36 0.54
N GLU A 702 12.92 -5.02 -0.05
CA GLU A 702 13.45 -3.65 -0.03
C GLU A 702 12.51 -2.71 -0.81
N GLU A 703 12.15 -1.57 -0.20
CA GLU A 703 11.17 -0.61 -0.72
C GLU A 703 11.56 -0.12 -2.11
N LEU A 704 12.81 0.37 -2.27
CA LEU A 704 13.30 0.87 -3.54
C LEU A 704 13.33 -0.23 -4.62
N GLY A 705 13.68 -1.47 -4.25
CA GLY A 705 13.74 -2.59 -5.17
C GLY A 705 12.39 -2.90 -5.81
N LEU A 706 11.30 -2.89 -5.04
CA LEU A 706 9.96 -3.10 -5.60
C LEU A 706 9.48 -1.90 -6.43
N VAL A 707 9.80 -0.67 -6.00
CA VAL A 707 9.42 0.53 -6.74
C VAL A 707 10.15 0.62 -8.09
N GLN A 708 11.43 0.23 -8.16
CA GLN A 708 12.16 0.13 -9.43
C GLN A 708 11.59 -0.96 -10.35
N PHE A 709 11.19 -2.10 -9.77
CA PHE A 709 10.47 -3.13 -10.51
C PHE A 709 9.14 -2.62 -11.07
N HIS A 710 8.37 -1.88 -10.26
CA HIS A 710 7.11 -1.25 -10.69
C HIS A 710 7.33 -0.23 -11.82
N LYS A 711 8.37 0.60 -11.75
CA LYS A 711 8.78 1.52 -12.84
C LYS A 711 9.11 0.74 -14.12
N ALA A 712 9.85 -0.37 -14.03
CA ALA A 712 10.17 -1.21 -15.19
C ALA A 712 8.93 -1.84 -15.84
N VAL A 713 7.98 -2.32 -15.03
CA VAL A 713 6.70 -2.87 -15.50
C VAL A 713 5.88 -1.78 -16.21
N THR A 714 5.68 -0.64 -15.56
CA THR A 714 4.81 0.43 -16.06
C THR A 714 5.38 1.15 -17.29
N LYS A 715 6.70 1.28 -17.40
CA LYS A 715 7.38 1.82 -18.59
C LYS A 715 7.07 1.01 -19.86
N LYS A 716 6.96 -0.32 -19.75
CA LYS A 716 6.65 -1.21 -20.90
C LYS A 716 5.16 -1.50 -21.07
N TYR A 717 4.35 -1.29 -20.03
CA TYR A 717 2.93 -1.58 -20.07
C TYR A 717 2.19 -0.67 -21.05
N GLN A 718 1.65 -1.25 -22.12
CA GLN A 718 0.83 -0.57 -23.11
C GLN A 718 -0.66 -0.84 -22.82
N SER A 719 -1.51 0.20 -22.87
CA SER A 719 -2.96 0.03 -22.70
C SER A 719 -3.55 -0.77 -23.86
N GLY A 720 -3.91 -2.05 -23.61
CA GLY A 720 -4.49 -2.95 -24.62
C GLY A 720 -5.13 -4.25 -24.09
N GLY A 721 -5.15 -4.44 -22.77
CA GLY A 721 -5.71 -5.58 -22.05
C GLY A 721 -5.38 -5.50 -20.55
N PRO A 722 -6.00 -6.29 -19.67
CA PRO A 722 -5.73 -6.24 -18.23
C PRO A 722 -4.33 -6.77 -17.89
N MET A 723 -3.70 -6.17 -16.88
CA MET A 723 -2.45 -6.68 -16.32
C MET A 723 -2.74 -7.85 -15.38
N LEU A 724 -2.21 -9.03 -15.68
CA LEU A 724 -2.31 -10.17 -14.77
C LEU A 724 -1.24 -10.06 -13.69
N VAL A 725 -1.65 -10.05 -12.42
CA VAL A 725 -0.75 -10.03 -11.27
C VAL A 725 -1.00 -11.28 -10.43
N HIS A 726 0.04 -12.05 -10.16
CA HIS A 726 -0.08 -13.25 -9.32
C HIS A 726 1.12 -13.44 -8.39
N CYS A 727 0.89 -14.19 -7.32
CA CYS A 727 1.93 -14.72 -6.45
C CYS A 727 1.66 -16.21 -6.25
N SER A 728 1.59 -16.69 -5.01
CA SER A 728 1.13 -18.05 -4.71
C SER A 728 -0.41 -18.11 -4.59
N ALA A 729 -0.99 -17.41 -3.62
CA ALA A 729 -2.44 -17.36 -3.42
C ALA A 729 -3.15 -16.31 -4.30
N GLY A 730 -2.40 -15.33 -4.82
CA GLY A 730 -2.97 -14.22 -5.59
C GLY A 730 -3.69 -13.17 -4.73
N VAL A 731 -3.26 -12.97 -3.48
CA VAL A 731 -3.92 -12.03 -2.54
C VAL A 731 -2.93 -11.11 -1.80
N GLY A 732 -1.87 -11.67 -1.20
CA GLY A 732 -0.91 -10.91 -0.39
C GLY A 732 -0.03 -9.97 -1.22
N ARG A 733 1.09 -10.50 -1.75
CA ARG A 733 2.04 -9.76 -2.60
C ARG A 733 1.35 -9.13 -3.82
N THR A 734 0.42 -9.87 -4.43
CA THR A 734 -0.45 -9.41 -5.53
C THR A 734 -1.22 -8.14 -5.15
N GLY A 735 -1.92 -8.14 -4.02
CA GLY A 735 -2.66 -6.96 -3.57
C GLY A 735 -1.76 -5.78 -3.23
N THR A 736 -0.56 -6.05 -2.69
CA THR A 736 0.43 -4.98 -2.43
C THR A 736 0.92 -4.32 -3.71
N PHE A 737 1.23 -5.09 -4.77
CA PHE A 737 1.67 -4.53 -6.04
C PHE A 737 0.54 -3.75 -6.75
N ILE A 738 -0.69 -4.30 -6.78
CA ILE A 738 -1.86 -3.59 -7.33
C ILE A 738 -2.12 -2.30 -6.54
N GLY A 739 -2.01 -2.36 -5.21
CA GLY A 739 -2.05 -1.20 -4.32
C GLY A 739 -1.05 -0.14 -4.72
N LEU A 740 0.22 -0.52 -4.90
CA LEU A 740 1.29 0.40 -5.29
C LEU A 740 0.99 1.07 -6.63
N ASP A 741 0.67 0.28 -7.66
CA ASP A 741 0.44 0.80 -9.01
C ASP A 741 -0.77 1.74 -9.08
N SER A 742 -1.91 1.31 -8.51
CA SER A 742 -3.15 2.06 -8.54
C SER A 742 -3.07 3.36 -7.73
N LEU A 743 -2.50 3.30 -6.51
CA LEU A 743 -2.40 4.47 -5.64
C LEU A 743 -1.34 5.46 -6.12
N LEU A 744 -0.24 5.01 -6.74
CA LEU A 744 0.71 5.93 -7.38
C LEU A 744 0.03 6.69 -8.53
N LYS A 745 -0.71 6.00 -9.40
CA LYS A 745 -1.51 6.65 -10.47
C LYS A 745 -2.52 7.63 -9.90
N GLN A 746 -3.21 7.27 -8.81
CA GLN A 746 -4.14 8.16 -8.12
C GLN A 746 -3.44 9.42 -7.63
N GLY A 747 -2.39 9.27 -6.83
CA GLY A 747 -1.73 10.42 -6.22
C GLY A 747 -0.95 11.29 -7.21
N LEU A 748 -0.43 10.73 -8.31
CA LEU A 748 0.11 11.54 -9.42
C LEU A 748 -1.00 12.38 -10.10
N LYS A 749 -2.24 11.89 -10.15
CA LYS A 749 -3.37 12.59 -10.75
C LYS A 749 -4.04 13.60 -9.80
N THR A 750 -4.14 13.29 -8.51
CA THR A 750 -4.96 14.06 -7.53
C THR A 750 -4.14 14.72 -6.42
N GLY A 751 -2.86 14.37 -6.27
CA GLY A 751 -2.01 14.77 -5.13
C GLY A 751 -2.34 14.08 -3.80
N ARG A 752 -3.33 13.18 -3.78
CA ARG A 752 -3.83 12.50 -2.57
C ARG A 752 -4.06 11.01 -2.80
N ILE A 753 -3.84 10.22 -1.76
CA ILE A 753 -4.05 8.76 -1.78
C ILE A 753 -4.79 8.29 -0.54
N ASN A 754 -5.47 7.17 -0.67
CA ASN A 754 -6.21 6.56 0.42
C ASN A 754 -5.94 5.05 0.47
N VAL A 755 -4.94 4.66 1.26
CA VAL A 755 -4.51 3.26 1.29
C VAL A 755 -5.58 2.36 1.90
N PHE A 756 -6.26 2.81 2.96
CA PHE A 756 -7.28 2.03 3.64
C PHE A 756 -8.49 1.75 2.75
N GLU A 757 -9.10 2.80 2.18
CA GLU A 757 -10.28 2.65 1.33
C GLU A 757 -9.94 1.90 0.04
N PHE A 758 -8.76 2.12 -0.55
CA PHE A 758 -8.37 1.36 -1.73
C PHE A 758 -8.19 -0.14 -1.42
N VAL A 759 -7.53 -0.49 -0.31
CA VAL A 759 -7.38 -1.90 0.10
C VAL A 759 -8.74 -2.53 0.44
N LYS A 760 -9.65 -1.77 1.06
CA LYS A 760 -11.03 -2.20 1.30
C LYS A 760 -11.78 -2.45 -0.01
N GLN A 761 -11.69 -1.54 -0.99
CA GLN A 761 -12.28 -1.69 -2.32
C GLN A 761 -11.79 -2.95 -3.04
N ILE A 762 -10.47 -3.17 -3.14
CA ILE A 762 -9.96 -4.39 -3.81
C ILE A 762 -10.29 -5.67 -3.03
N ARG A 763 -10.60 -5.57 -1.73
CA ARG A 763 -11.10 -6.69 -0.92
C ARG A 763 -12.57 -7.03 -1.19
N GLU A 764 -13.34 -6.13 -1.79
CA GLU A 764 -14.68 -6.43 -2.31
C GLU A 764 -14.56 -7.27 -3.57
N ASP A 765 -13.58 -7.00 -4.43
CA ASP A 765 -13.36 -7.75 -5.67
C ASP A 765 -12.69 -9.12 -5.41
N ARG A 766 -11.76 -9.25 -4.44
CA ARG A 766 -11.12 -10.52 -4.09
C ARG A 766 -10.77 -10.58 -2.61
N MET A 767 -11.03 -11.71 -1.95
CA MET A 767 -10.82 -11.85 -0.51
C MET A 767 -9.38 -11.58 -0.07
N THR A 768 -9.21 -10.97 1.10
CA THR A 768 -7.92 -10.87 1.84
C THR A 768 -6.76 -10.22 1.06
N MET A 769 -7.05 -9.39 0.05
CA MET A 769 -6.03 -8.61 -0.66
C MET A 769 -5.21 -7.78 0.34
N VAL A 770 -3.88 -7.76 0.17
CA VAL A 770 -2.92 -7.29 1.19
C VAL A 770 -3.09 -8.09 2.49
N GLN A 771 -2.45 -9.25 2.55
CA GLN A 771 -2.79 -10.34 3.47
C GLN A 771 -2.21 -10.19 4.88
N THR A 772 -1.19 -9.36 5.05
CA THR A 772 -0.55 -9.16 6.37
C THR A 772 -0.42 -7.68 6.70
N VAL A 773 -0.34 -7.37 8.00
CA VAL A 773 -0.05 -6.01 8.48
C VAL A 773 1.31 -5.51 7.96
N GLY A 774 2.31 -6.40 7.87
CA GLY A 774 3.62 -6.06 7.30
C GLY A 774 3.52 -5.58 5.86
N GLN A 775 2.74 -6.28 5.02
CA GLN A 775 2.46 -5.87 3.63
C GLN A 775 1.70 -4.54 3.56
N TYR A 776 0.79 -4.27 4.49
CA TYR A 776 0.04 -3.02 4.56
C TYR A 776 0.92 -1.82 4.91
N ILE A 777 1.79 -1.98 5.91
CA ILE A 777 2.80 -0.97 6.29
C ILE A 777 3.76 -0.75 5.12
N PHE A 778 4.24 -1.83 4.52
CA PHE A 778 5.16 -1.77 3.39
C PHE A 778 4.55 -1.09 2.18
N LEU A 779 3.25 -1.25 1.90
CA LEU A 779 2.58 -0.50 0.83
C LEU A 779 2.71 1.03 1.03
N HIS A 780 2.56 1.53 2.25
CA HIS A 780 2.77 2.95 2.55
C HIS A 780 4.23 3.37 2.30
N LYS A 781 5.19 2.57 2.75
CA LYS A 781 6.61 2.85 2.53
C LYS A 781 6.97 2.81 1.04
N ALA A 782 6.47 1.84 0.28
CA ALA A 782 6.67 1.75 -1.16
C ALA A 782 6.05 2.96 -1.89
N LEU A 783 4.87 3.44 -1.46
CA LEU A 783 4.26 4.66 -1.99
C LEU A 783 5.13 5.89 -1.72
N LEU A 784 5.74 5.99 -0.53
CA LEU A 784 6.69 7.07 -0.22
C LEU A 784 7.90 7.03 -1.16
N PHE A 785 8.46 5.85 -1.40
CA PHE A 785 9.60 5.71 -2.31
C PHE A 785 9.21 6.02 -3.76
N GLY A 786 7.99 5.63 -4.17
CA GLY A 786 7.42 5.88 -5.49
C GLY A 786 7.14 7.35 -5.76
N CYS A 787 6.55 8.09 -4.79
CA CYS A 787 6.29 9.52 -4.96
C CYS A 787 7.57 10.37 -4.99
N GLN A 788 8.69 9.82 -4.52
CA GLN A 788 10.02 10.43 -4.54
C GLN A 788 10.83 10.06 -5.80
N GLN A 789 10.28 9.25 -6.72
CA GLN A 789 10.98 8.97 -7.97
C GLN A 789 11.00 10.19 -8.87
N THR A 790 12.18 10.47 -9.42
CA THR A 790 12.40 11.45 -10.46
C THR A 790 12.65 10.73 -11.78
N ASP A 791 12.18 11.30 -12.89
CA ASP A 791 12.51 10.78 -14.21
C ASP A 791 13.87 11.33 -14.66
N THR A 792 14.91 10.59 -14.31
CA THR A 792 16.33 10.93 -14.53
C THR A 792 16.98 10.00 -15.56
N ASN A 793 16.17 9.21 -16.27
CA ASN A 793 16.63 8.34 -17.34
C ASN A 793 17.16 9.17 -18.53
N VAL A 794 18.27 8.72 -19.10
CA VAL A 794 18.87 9.27 -20.32
C VAL A 794 19.13 8.12 -21.28
N ALA A 795 18.52 8.17 -22.47
CA ALA A 795 18.73 7.17 -23.52
C ALA A 795 20.16 7.25 -24.07
N GLU A 796 20.71 6.14 -24.56
CA GLU A 796 22.10 6.03 -25.05
C GLU A 796 22.45 7.11 -26.09
N GLU A 797 21.52 7.40 -27.00
CA GLU A 797 21.61 8.41 -28.05
C GLU A 797 21.73 9.85 -27.52
N ASP A 798 21.12 10.14 -26.37
CA ASP A 798 21.04 11.49 -25.80
C ASP A 798 22.15 11.76 -24.77
N ILE A 799 22.95 10.74 -24.41
CA ILE A 799 23.95 10.84 -23.33
C ILE A 799 24.91 12.01 -23.57
N SER A 800 25.50 12.10 -24.76
CA SER A 800 26.54 13.10 -25.06
C SER A 800 26.02 14.53 -24.93
N GLU A 801 24.83 14.81 -25.47
CA GLU A 801 24.23 16.16 -25.43
C GLU A 801 23.72 16.50 -24.02
N LYS A 802 22.90 15.61 -23.44
CA LYS A 802 22.20 15.86 -22.18
C LYS A 802 23.18 15.94 -21.01
N LEU A 803 24.14 15.02 -20.88
CA LEU A 803 25.11 15.09 -19.77
C LEU A 803 26.06 16.28 -19.92
N SER A 804 26.48 16.63 -21.14
CA SER A 804 27.31 17.82 -21.37
C SER A 804 26.57 19.09 -20.96
N SER A 805 25.29 19.21 -21.33
CA SER A 805 24.43 20.33 -20.92
C SER A 805 24.28 20.41 -19.40
N LEU A 806 24.06 19.29 -18.72
CA LEU A 806 23.95 19.24 -17.25
C LEU A 806 25.24 19.62 -16.52
N LEU A 807 26.40 19.25 -17.08
CA LEU A 807 27.72 19.54 -16.50
C LEU A 807 28.18 20.98 -16.76
N GLN A 808 27.72 21.62 -17.84
CA GLN A 808 28.08 22.98 -18.25
C GLN A 808 27.02 24.03 -17.91
N ASP A 809 26.06 23.68 -17.04
CA ASP A 809 24.97 24.58 -16.65
C ASP A 809 25.53 25.85 -15.98
N ASN A 810 25.33 27.00 -16.64
CA ASN A 810 25.78 28.32 -16.18
C ASN A 810 24.83 28.97 -15.15
N LEU A 811 23.77 28.26 -14.73
CA LEU A 811 22.89 28.74 -13.67
C LEU A 811 23.65 28.91 -12.34
N PRO A 812 23.23 29.84 -11.47
CA PRO A 812 23.75 29.93 -10.11
C PRO A 812 23.69 28.56 -9.41
N LEU A 813 24.72 28.19 -8.65
CA LEU A 813 24.89 26.83 -8.09
C LEU A 813 23.62 26.26 -7.43
N LYS A 814 22.86 27.07 -6.67
CA LYS A 814 21.63 26.61 -6.00
C LYS A 814 20.45 26.34 -6.95
N GLN A 815 20.57 26.82 -8.18
CA GLN A 815 19.57 26.70 -9.24
C GLN A 815 19.93 25.63 -10.26
N SER A 816 21.21 25.20 -10.31
CA SER A 816 21.66 24.17 -11.24
C SER A 816 20.96 22.84 -11.00
N PHE A 817 20.77 22.09 -12.08
CA PHE A 817 20.02 20.83 -12.04
C PHE A 817 20.69 19.79 -11.15
N LEU A 818 21.99 19.54 -11.34
CA LEU A 818 22.76 18.58 -10.53
C LEU A 818 22.76 18.93 -9.04
N TYR A 819 22.77 20.21 -8.69
CA TYR A 819 22.65 20.63 -7.29
C TYR A 819 21.30 20.24 -6.69
N LYS A 820 20.19 20.46 -7.42
CA LYS A 820 18.84 20.13 -6.98
C LYS A 820 18.66 18.62 -6.83
N GLU A 821 19.11 17.83 -7.80
CA GLU A 821 19.10 16.36 -7.73
C GLU A 821 19.92 15.86 -6.55
N HIS A 822 21.15 16.34 -6.39
CA HIS A 822 22.00 15.96 -5.26
C HIS A 822 21.35 16.35 -3.92
N LYS A 823 20.74 17.54 -3.83
CA LYS A 823 20.01 17.96 -2.62
C LYS A 823 18.80 17.08 -2.32
N LEU A 824 18.11 16.60 -3.35
CA LEU A 824 17.05 15.61 -3.20
C LEU A 824 17.62 14.28 -2.68
N LEU A 825 18.69 13.74 -3.27
CA LEU A 825 19.35 12.53 -2.74
C LEU A 825 19.69 12.68 -1.25
N GLN A 826 20.26 13.83 -0.85
CA GLN A 826 20.59 14.08 0.55
C GLN A 826 19.35 14.14 1.47
N SER A 827 18.20 14.64 1.00
CA SER A 827 16.97 14.68 1.79
C SER A 827 16.24 13.34 1.87
N LEU A 828 16.56 12.42 0.94
CA LEU A 828 16.00 11.07 0.88
C LEU A 828 16.77 10.05 1.73
N ARG A 829 17.92 10.41 2.29
CA ARG A 829 18.72 9.54 3.16
C ARG A 829 17.94 9.22 4.44
N ASP A 830 17.60 7.96 4.63
CA ASP A 830 17.02 7.47 5.88
C ASP A 830 18.16 7.12 6.85
N SER A 831 18.26 7.84 7.97
CA SER A 831 19.26 7.58 9.02
C SER A 831 18.85 6.49 10.02
N ASN A 832 17.69 5.85 9.81
CA ASN A 832 17.01 4.99 10.77
C ASN A 832 17.09 3.51 10.38
N GLY A 833 18.26 3.03 9.94
CA GLY A 833 18.51 1.59 9.76
C GLY A 833 18.48 0.85 11.10
N GLU A 834 18.06 -0.42 11.08
CA GLU A 834 18.14 -1.28 12.27
C GLU A 834 19.62 -1.64 12.50
N LYS A 835 20.20 -1.13 13.58
CA LYS A 835 21.58 -1.41 13.99
C LYS A 835 21.53 -2.27 15.24
N ASP A 836 22.18 -3.43 15.20
CA ASP A 836 22.35 -4.25 16.41
C ASP A 836 23.25 -3.51 17.40
N GLU A 837 22.77 -3.27 18.63
CA GLU A 837 23.53 -2.58 19.68
C GLU A 837 24.90 -3.23 19.92
N LYS A 838 25.01 -4.56 19.79
CA LYS A 838 26.28 -5.27 19.92
C LYS A 838 27.23 -5.00 18.76
N ASP A 839 26.70 -4.84 17.55
CA ASP A 839 27.49 -4.51 16.37
C ASP A 839 28.00 -3.07 16.45
N VAL A 840 27.18 -2.16 16.97
CA VAL A 840 27.55 -0.76 17.26
C VAL A 840 28.69 -0.71 18.28
N GLU A 841 28.56 -1.38 19.41
CA GLU A 841 29.58 -1.44 20.46
C GLU A 841 30.92 -1.97 19.92
N LYS A 842 30.89 -3.07 19.15
CA LYS A 842 32.10 -3.65 18.52
C LYS A 842 32.74 -2.71 17.50
N ALA A 843 31.92 -2.06 16.66
CA ALA A 843 32.41 -1.09 15.68
C ALA A 843 33.10 0.09 16.36
N GLU A 844 32.57 0.56 17.50
CA GLU A 844 33.15 1.65 18.29
C GLU A 844 34.43 1.23 19.03
N ASP A 845 34.45 0.02 19.61
CA ASP A 845 35.60 -0.50 20.35
C ASP A 845 36.83 -0.74 19.45
N MET A 846 36.62 -1.16 18.21
CA MET A 846 37.70 -1.34 17.22
C MET A 846 38.22 -0.03 16.61
N ASN A 847 37.48 1.09 16.70
CA ASN A 847 37.72 2.31 15.91
C ASN A 847 38.13 3.56 16.73
N LYS A 848 38.71 3.42 17.93
CA LYS A 848 39.16 4.58 18.75
C LYS A 848 40.10 5.58 18.03
N GLU A 849 40.69 5.22 16.89
CA GLU A 849 41.56 6.10 16.08
C GLU A 849 40.93 6.69 14.80
N ASN A 850 39.78 6.21 14.30
CA ASN A 850 39.15 6.70 13.06
C ASN A 850 37.68 7.12 13.26
N LYS A 851 37.46 8.43 13.42
CA LYS A 851 36.17 9.06 13.77
C LYS A 851 35.04 9.02 12.73
N LEU A 852 35.19 8.33 11.58
CA LEU A 852 34.25 8.50 10.45
C LEU A 852 33.40 7.29 10.05
N ASN A 853 33.49 6.15 10.74
CA ASN A 853 32.79 4.94 10.30
C ASN A 853 31.59 4.66 11.21
N VAL A 854 30.41 5.00 10.68
CA VAL A 854 29.11 4.70 11.28
C VAL A 854 28.85 3.19 11.11
N PRO A 855 28.39 2.46 12.15
CA PRO A 855 27.97 1.07 11.99
C PRO A 855 26.89 0.96 10.91
N LEU A 856 27.15 0.07 9.95
CA LEU A 856 26.29 -0.22 8.80
C LEU A 856 25.04 -0.97 9.25
N ASP A 857 23.97 -0.91 8.45
CA ASP A 857 22.70 -1.59 8.77
C ASP A 857 22.91 -3.12 8.87
N SER A 858 22.56 -3.69 10.03
CA SER A 858 22.80 -5.11 10.34
C SER A 858 22.05 -6.04 9.39
N LYS A 859 21.01 -5.56 8.68
CA LYS A 859 20.24 -6.35 7.69
C LYS A 859 21.08 -6.80 6.48
N TYR A 860 22.09 -6.01 6.08
CA TYR A 860 22.85 -6.23 4.86
C TYR A 860 24.31 -6.65 5.12
N ARG A 861 24.66 -6.92 6.37
CA ARG A 861 26.02 -7.32 6.73
C ARG A 861 26.33 -8.75 6.26
N PRO A 862 27.57 -9.05 5.85
CA PRO A 862 28.07 -10.41 5.74
C PRO A 862 28.36 -11.00 7.14
N PHE A 863 28.08 -12.30 7.32
CA PHE A 863 28.35 -13.03 8.55
C PHE A 863 29.56 -13.93 8.38
N LEU A 864 30.60 -13.73 9.20
CA LEU A 864 31.77 -14.61 9.18
C LEU A 864 31.44 -15.93 9.88
N THR A 865 31.60 -17.05 9.17
CA THR A 865 31.25 -18.40 9.64
C THR A 865 32.47 -19.25 9.98
N SER A 866 33.62 -18.93 9.39
CA SER A 866 34.92 -19.54 9.71
C SER A 866 35.29 -19.32 11.18
N CYS A 867 35.65 -20.39 11.89
CA CYS A 867 35.99 -20.33 13.31
C CYS A 867 37.48 -20.01 13.50
N VAL A 868 37.78 -18.77 13.91
CA VAL A 868 39.13 -18.34 14.30
C VAL A 868 39.15 -18.02 15.78
N THR A 869 40.08 -18.62 16.53
CA THR A 869 40.18 -18.45 17.98
C THR A 869 40.27 -16.97 18.37
N GLY A 870 39.38 -16.53 19.27
CA GLY A 870 39.34 -15.14 19.75
C GLY A 870 38.63 -14.16 18.81
N ARG A 871 37.98 -14.64 17.74
CA ARG A 871 37.19 -13.83 16.81
C ARG A 871 35.72 -14.21 16.85
N ASP A 872 34.87 -13.24 16.50
CA ASP A 872 33.43 -13.43 16.35
C ASP A 872 33.00 -13.38 14.87
N ASP A 873 31.71 -13.18 14.61
CA ASP A 873 31.11 -13.18 13.28
C ASP A 873 31.06 -11.78 12.61
N TYR A 874 31.61 -10.74 13.27
CA TYR A 874 31.48 -9.34 12.84
C TYR A 874 32.63 -8.89 11.94
N ILE A 875 32.29 -8.14 10.89
CA ILE A 875 33.20 -7.31 10.10
C ILE A 875 32.44 -6.07 9.61
N ASN A 876 33.10 -4.92 9.56
CA ASN A 876 32.50 -3.68 9.05
C ASN A 876 32.41 -3.68 7.52
N ALA A 877 31.48 -4.48 6.99
CA ALA A 877 31.25 -4.67 5.58
C ALA A 877 29.75 -4.79 5.28
N VAL A 878 29.36 -4.55 4.03
CA VAL A 878 27.95 -4.59 3.62
C VAL A 878 27.78 -5.08 2.18
N TYR A 879 26.75 -5.88 1.96
CA TYR A 879 26.35 -6.32 0.63
C TYR A 879 25.69 -5.21 -0.16
N VAL A 880 26.17 -4.99 -1.38
CA VAL A 880 25.66 -3.99 -2.31
C VAL A 880 25.29 -4.66 -3.64
N PRO A 881 24.13 -4.32 -4.22
CA PRO A 881 23.66 -4.97 -5.43
C PRO A 881 24.38 -4.39 -6.66
N SER A 882 24.68 -5.27 -7.64
CA SER A 882 24.89 -4.81 -9.01
C SER A 882 23.54 -4.62 -9.72
N TYR A 883 23.56 -4.24 -10.99
CA TYR A 883 22.34 -4.19 -11.81
C TYR A 883 21.75 -5.59 -12.07
N THR A 884 22.57 -6.65 -11.99
CA THR A 884 22.20 -8.04 -12.33
C THR A 884 22.25 -9.04 -11.18
N SER A 885 22.77 -8.65 -10.00
CA SER A 885 22.86 -9.52 -8.83
C SER A 885 22.67 -8.74 -7.51
N PRO A 886 21.85 -9.23 -6.56
CA PRO A 886 21.54 -8.51 -5.32
C PRO A 886 22.70 -8.46 -4.32
N ASN A 887 23.68 -9.37 -4.47
CA ASN A 887 24.85 -9.55 -3.59
C ASN A 887 26.16 -9.57 -4.39
N ALA A 888 26.24 -8.76 -5.46
CA ALA A 888 27.39 -8.71 -6.35
C ALA A 888 28.65 -8.18 -5.66
N PHE A 889 28.48 -7.17 -4.79
CA PHE A 889 29.58 -6.49 -4.15
C PHE A 889 29.50 -6.61 -2.64
N ILE A 890 30.66 -6.66 -2.00
CA ILE A 890 30.83 -6.41 -0.57
C ILE A 890 31.71 -5.17 -0.44
N LEU A 891 31.17 -4.10 0.12
CA LEU A 891 31.92 -2.86 0.36
C LEU A 891 32.47 -2.89 1.78
N THR A 892 33.75 -2.60 1.92
CA THR A 892 34.42 -2.54 3.22
C THR A 892 35.59 -1.57 3.20
N GLN A 893 35.99 -1.11 4.38
CA GLN A 893 37.20 -0.33 4.58
C GLN A 893 38.46 -1.20 4.41
N TYR A 894 39.61 -0.54 4.27
CA TYR A 894 40.89 -1.22 4.43
C TYR A 894 40.95 -1.93 5.79
N PRO A 895 41.45 -3.18 5.82
CA PRO A 895 41.59 -3.88 7.09
C PRO A 895 42.54 -3.09 7.99
N LEU A 896 42.15 -2.96 9.25
CA LEU A 896 43.05 -2.55 10.31
C LEU A 896 43.98 -3.72 10.61
N LYS A 897 45.13 -3.46 11.26
CA LYS A 897 46.11 -4.51 11.60
C LYS A 897 45.46 -5.70 12.30
N ASP A 898 44.51 -5.42 13.19
CA ASP A 898 43.78 -6.46 13.90
C ASP A 898 42.64 -7.06 13.07
N THR A 899 42.12 -6.45 12.00
CA THR A 899 41.00 -7.03 11.21
C THR A 899 41.43 -7.62 9.87
N GLU A 900 42.74 -7.76 9.60
CA GLU A 900 43.26 -8.38 8.38
C GLU A 900 42.77 -9.82 8.23
N ILE A 901 42.80 -10.59 9.32
CA ILE A 901 42.30 -11.97 9.35
C ILE A 901 40.81 -12.04 8.97
N ASP A 902 40.02 -11.06 9.40
CA ASP A 902 38.57 -11.03 9.16
C ASP A 902 38.24 -10.71 7.69
N LEU A 903 39.10 -9.94 7.00
CA LEU A 903 38.99 -9.77 5.54
C LEU A 903 39.20 -11.09 4.79
N TRP A 904 40.15 -11.93 5.23
CA TRP A 904 40.40 -13.22 4.58
C TRP A 904 39.32 -14.25 4.88
N ARG A 905 38.78 -14.24 6.11
CA ARG A 905 37.56 -14.97 6.47
C ARG A 905 36.40 -14.58 5.56
N LEU A 906 36.18 -13.27 5.37
CA LEU A 906 35.16 -12.74 4.48
C LEU A 906 35.33 -13.24 3.03
N CYS A 907 36.56 -13.19 2.51
CA CYS A 907 36.85 -13.69 1.16
C CYS A 907 36.46 -15.15 1.00
N VAL A 908 36.74 -15.99 2.00
CA VAL A 908 36.54 -17.44 1.95
C VAL A 908 35.07 -17.80 2.16
N ASP A 909 34.46 -17.29 3.23
CA ASP A 909 33.09 -17.60 3.65
C ASP A 909 32.04 -17.18 2.63
N HIS A 910 32.32 -16.16 1.81
CA HIS A 910 31.35 -15.56 0.88
C HIS A 910 31.68 -15.76 -0.62
N ASP A 911 32.41 -16.83 -0.95
CA ASP A 911 32.88 -17.17 -2.31
C ASP A 911 33.45 -15.99 -3.14
N VAL A 912 34.25 -15.11 -2.52
CA VAL A 912 34.79 -13.93 -3.22
C VAL A 912 35.85 -14.33 -4.25
N ARG A 913 35.74 -13.83 -5.48
CA ARG A 913 36.70 -14.12 -6.57
C ARG A 913 37.47 -12.92 -7.07
N ALA A 914 37.03 -11.70 -6.77
CA ALA A 914 37.74 -10.48 -7.11
C ALA A 914 37.84 -9.53 -5.92
N LEU A 915 39.01 -8.91 -5.80
CA LEU A 915 39.34 -7.90 -4.80
C LEU A 915 39.72 -6.61 -5.54
N VAL A 916 38.83 -5.62 -5.52
CA VAL A 916 39.06 -4.31 -6.12
C VAL A 916 39.53 -3.34 -5.05
N ILE A 917 40.70 -2.75 -5.22
CA ILE A 917 41.34 -1.88 -4.24
C ILE A 917 41.53 -0.50 -4.87
N LEU A 918 40.84 0.48 -4.34
CA LEU A 918 40.88 1.88 -4.79
C LEU A 918 41.87 2.67 -3.93
N ASP A 919 43.04 2.95 -4.50
CA ASP A 919 44.20 3.51 -3.79
C ASP A 919 44.91 4.64 -4.57
N ASP A 920 45.04 5.81 -3.94
CA ASP A 920 45.76 6.96 -4.52
C ASP A 920 47.19 7.10 -4.01
N THR A 921 47.63 6.25 -3.08
CA THR A 921 48.89 6.47 -2.36
C THR A 921 50.11 6.00 -3.16
N GLY A 922 49.93 5.12 -4.13
CA GLY A 922 51.03 4.49 -4.89
C GLY A 922 52.00 3.68 -4.03
N LYS A 923 51.71 3.50 -2.73
CA LYS A 923 52.54 2.80 -1.75
C LYS A 923 52.26 1.30 -1.81
N GLU A 924 53.17 0.50 -1.25
CA GLU A 924 52.88 -0.91 -1.02
C GLU A 924 51.79 -1.05 0.04
N ILE A 925 50.87 -1.99 -0.20
CA ILE A 925 49.76 -2.28 0.71
C ILE A 925 50.25 -3.36 1.68
N PRO A 926 50.41 -3.03 2.97
CA PRO A 926 51.14 -3.89 3.91
C PRO A 926 50.46 -5.26 4.17
N TRP A 927 49.14 -5.32 4.03
CA TRP A 927 48.34 -6.54 4.21
C TRP A 927 48.24 -7.41 2.94
N ILE A 928 48.90 -7.03 1.84
CA ILE A 928 49.04 -7.86 0.64
C ILE A 928 50.49 -8.34 0.54
N PRO A 929 50.76 -9.65 0.42
CA PRO A 929 52.12 -10.14 0.26
C PRO A 929 52.78 -9.57 -1.01
N GLN A 930 54.07 -9.23 -0.89
CA GLN A 930 54.90 -8.82 -2.02
C GLN A 930 54.95 -9.90 -3.09
N LYS A 931 55.32 -9.52 -4.31
CA LYS A 931 55.42 -10.43 -5.45
C LYS A 931 56.27 -11.65 -5.10
N SER A 932 55.75 -12.85 -5.39
CA SER A 932 56.42 -14.14 -5.11
C SER A 932 56.80 -14.40 -3.65
N SER A 933 56.20 -13.67 -2.69
CA SER A 933 56.32 -13.96 -1.27
C SER A 933 55.02 -14.53 -0.70
N SER A 934 55.15 -15.27 0.39
CA SER A 934 54.04 -15.80 1.18
C SER A 934 53.99 -15.12 2.54
N SER A 935 52.82 -14.66 2.96
CA SER A 935 52.59 -14.18 4.33
C SER A 935 51.65 -15.12 5.07
N CYS A 936 51.98 -15.43 6.33
CA CYS A 936 51.13 -16.22 7.21
C CYS A 936 50.30 -15.28 8.10
N CYS A 937 48.98 -15.42 8.06
CA CYS A 937 48.05 -14.72 8.94
C CYS A 937 47.26 -15.77 9.73
N SER A 938 47.77 -16.17 10.90
CA SER A 938 47.17 -17.23 11.73
C SER A 938 46.97 -18.54 10.94
N SER A 939 45.72 -18.98 10.70
CA SER A 939 45.35 -20.19 9.96
C SER A 939 45.40 -20.07 8.43
N TYR A 940 45.68 -18.89 7.89
CA TYR A 940 45.64 -18.60 6.45
C TYR A 940 47.05 -18.33 5.94
N THR A 941 47.42 -18.98 4.83
CA THR A 941 48.64 -18.66 4.07
C THR A 941 48.26 -17.92 2.80
N LEU A 942 48.79 -16.71 2.64
CA LEU A 942 48.54 -15.87 1.46
C LEU A 942 49.76 -15.94 0.54
N THR A 943 49.54 -16.29 -0.72
CA THR A 943 50.60 -16.37 -1.73
C THR A 943 50.27 -15.45 -2.90
N SER A 944 51.17 -14.51 -3.18
CA SER A 944 51.04 -13.61 -4.33
C SER A 944 51.43 -14.36 -5.62
N GLY A 945 50.49 -14.45 -6.57
CA GLY A 945 50.64 -15.14 -7.85
C GLY A 945 51.18 -14.26 -8.98
N TYR A 946 50.93 -14.67 -10.22
CA TYR A 946 51.35 -13.93 -11.42
C TYR A 946 50.79 -12.50 -11.42
N THR A 947 51.67 -11.53 -11.67
CA THR A 947 51.36 -10.11 -11.87
C THR A 947 51.33 -9.84 -13.36
N SER A 948 50.19 -9.40 -13.91
CA SER A 948 50.13 -8.92 -15.28
C SER A 948 50.63 -7.47 -15.36
N SER A 949 51.03 -7.04 -16.57
CA SER A 949 51.46 -5.67 -16.85
C SER A 949 50.42 -4.63 -16.41
N ASN A 950 50.89 -3.43 -16.05
CA ASN A 950 50.06 -2.26 -15.84
C ASN A 950 49.28 -1.95 -17.12
N ILE A 951 47.96 -2.17 -17.11
CA ILE A 951 47.07 -1.87 -18.24
C ILE A 951 46.36 -0.56 -17.89
N ASN A 952 46.68 0.53 -18.61
CA ASN A 952 46.01 1.83 -18.46
C ASN A 952 45.95 2.35 -17.00
N GLY A 953 47.02 2.17 -16.22
CA GLY A 953 47.09 2.62 -14.83
C GLY A 953 46.61 1.58 -13.79
N ILE A 954 46.07 0.43 -14.23
CA ILE A 954 45.54 -0.62 -13.36
C ILE A 954 46.58 -1.71 -13.14
N HIS A 955 46.83 -2.04 -11.89
CA HIS A 955 47.70 -3.16 -11.52
C HIS A 955 46.86 -4.41 -11.20
N GLN A 956 46.96 -5.41 -12.07
CA GLN A 956 46.26 -6.69 -11.91
C GLN A 956 47.23 -7.80 -11.45
N SER A 957 46.82 -8.53 -10.42
CA SER A 957 47.55 -9.67 -9.89
C SER A 957 46.60 -10.78 -9.46
N SER A 958 47.15 -11.96 -9.15
CA SER A 958 46.39 -13.03 -8.49
C SER A 958 46.88 -13.22 -7.06
N LEU A 959 45.95 -13.55 -6.16
CA LEU A 959 46.23 -13.88 -4.77
C LEU A 959 45.64 -15.26 -4.48
N GLU A 960 46.43 -16.14 -3.85
CA GLU A 960 45.97 -17.45 -3.42
C GLU A 960 45.90 -17.47 -1.89
N ILE A 961 44.72 -17.80 -1.37
CA ILE A 961 44.47 -18.00 0.06
C ILE A 961 44.42 -19.52 0.28
N SER A 962 45.38 -20.03 1.04
CA SER A 962 45.47 -21.45 1.39
C SER A 962 45.04 -21.64 2.85
N ILE A 963 44.12 -22.57 3.08
CA ILE A 963 43.63 -22.99 4.41
C ILE A 963 43.63 -24.51 4.40
N GLU A 964 44.48 -25.13 5.22
CA GLU A 964 44.64 -26.60 5.25
C GLU A 964 44.89 -27.18 3.83
N GLU A 965 44.00 -28.04 3.31
CA GLU A 965 44.07 -28.64 1.96
C GLU A 965 43.29 -27.86 0.87
N GLN A 966 42.67 -26.72 1.22
CA GLN A 966 41.88 -25.92 0.28
C GLN A 966 42.61 -24.65 -0.14
N ASN A 967 42.71 -24.45 -1.46
CA ASN A 967 43.27 -23.26 -2.05
C ASN A 967 42.20 -22.45 -2.78
N LYS A 968 42.15 -21.16 -2.50
CA LYS A 968 41.24 -20.22 -3.12
C LYS A 968 41.99 -19.13 -3.86
N LYS A 969 41.75 -19.01 -5.16
CA LYS A 969 42.36 -17.99 -6.01
C LYS A 969 41.45 -16.79 -6.18
N LEU A 970 41.99 -15.59 -6.03
CA LEU A 970 41.33 -14.31 -6.23
C LEU A 970 42.08 -13.46 -7.24
N ASP A 971 41.34 -12.75 -8.08
CA ASP A 971 41.87 -11.67 -8.89
C ASP A 971 41.95 -10.39 -8.06
N VAL A 972 43.09 -9.71 -8.07
CA VAL A 972 43.28 -8.45 -7.36
C VAL A 972 43.44 -7.34 -8.40
N LEU A 973 42.59 -6.32 -8.32
CA LEU A 973 42.62 -5.13 -9.17
C LEU A 973 42.95 -3.90 -8.31
N ARG A 974 44.17 -3.39 -8.41
CA ARG A 974 44.55 -2.09 -7.81
C ARG A 974 44.31 -0.99 -8.82
N ILE A 975 43.46 -0.03 -8.44
CA ILE A 975 43.00 1.07 -9.29
C ILE A 975 43.26 2.39 -8.56
N PRO A 976 43.92 3.37 -9.20
CA PRO A 976 44.01 4.74 -8.67
C PRO A 976 42.63 5.39 -8.60
N SER A 977 42.17 5.83 -7.42
CA SER A 977 40.81 6.36 -7.25
C SER A 977 40.57 7.74 -7.87
N GLU A 978 41.62 8.55 -8.00
CA GLU A 978 41.57 9.88 -8.64
C GLU A 978 41.73 9.81 -10.18
N ASP A 979 42.09 8.66 -10.75
CA ASP A 979 42.20 8.49 -12.20
C ASP A 979 40.85 8.04 -12.79
N ASP A 980 40.17 8.98 -13.44
CA ASP A 980 38.86 8.78 -14.08
C ASP A 980 38.90 7.64 -15.13
N VAL A 981 39.98 7.51 -15.90
CA VAL A 981 40.13 6.50 -16.96
C VAL A 981 40.40 5.13 -16.35
N ALA A 982 41.31 5.05 -15.37
CA ALA A 982 41.62 3.79 -14.71
C ALA A 982 40.40 3.19 -13.97
N ILE A 983 39.56 4.02 -13.35
CA ILE A 983 38.30 3.56 -12.75
C ILE A 983 37.36 2.96 -13.80
N LEU A 984 37.13 3.67 -14.91
CA LEU A 984 36.25 3.18 -15.98
C LEU A 984 36.75 1.85 -16.55
N LYS A 985 38.05 1.76 -16.85
CA LYS A 985 38.68 0.51 -17.31
C LYS A 985 38.61 -0.61 -16.28
N GLY A 986 38.75 -0.29 -14.99
CA GLY A 986 38.59 -1.28 -13.92
C GLY A 986 37.18 -1.82 -13.81
N VAL A 987 36.16 -0.96 -13.96
CA VAL A 987 34.76 -1.37 -14.04
C VAL A 987 34.54 -2.29 -15.25
N GLU A 988 35.06 -1.93 -16.42
CA GLU A 988 34.95 -2.77 -17.63
C GLU A 988 35.59 -4.15 -17.43
N ILE A 989 36.82 -4.22 -16.89
CA ILE A 989 37.52 -5.48 -16.62
C ILE A 989 36.69 -6.38 -15.69
N LEU A 990 36.12 -5.79 -14.63
CA LEU A 990 35.29 -6.56 -13.70
C LEU A 990 34.01 -7.08 -14.38
N MET A 991 33.32 -6.22 -15.14
CA MET A 991 32.13 -6.62 -15.90
C MET A 991 32.41 -7.73 -16.92
N GLU A 992 33.55 -7.67 -17.63
CA GLU A 992 33.94 -8.73 -18.58
C GLU A 992 34.18 -10.07 -17.87
N LYS A 993 34.79 -10.06 -16.67
CA LYS A 993 34.97 -11.29 -15.86
C LYS A 993 33.62 -11.89 -15.44
N GLU A 994 32.67 -11.04 -15.03
CA GLU A 994 31.33 -11.43 -14.58
C GLU A 994 30.43 -12.01 -15.69
N LYS A 995 30.72 -11.76 -16.98
CA LYS A 995 29.97 -12.34 -18.11
C LYS A 995 30.02 -13.86 -18.13
N SER A 996 31.15 -14.44 -17.72
CA SER A 996 31.41 -15.88 -17.81
C SER A 996 30.91 -16.66 -16.58
N ILE A 997 31.07 -16.07 -15.39
CA ILE A 997 30.75 -16.69 -14.11
C ILE A 997 30.22 -15.58 -13.20
N LYS A 998 29.06 -15.79 -12.57
CA LYS A 998 28.57 -14.90 -11.52
C LYS A 998 29.34 -15.17 -10.22
N PHE A 999 29.90 -14.13 -9.61
CA PHE A 999 30.63 -14.22 -8.35
C PHE A 999 30.47 -12.93 -7.53
N THR A 1000 30.90 -12.96 -6.27
CA THR A 1000 30.94 -11.79 -5.40
C THR A 1000 32.33 -11.15 -5.43
N SER A 1001 32.36 -9.82 -5.48
CA SER A 1001 33.58 -9.01 -5.46
C SER A 1001 33.65 -8.16 -4.21
N ILE A 1002 34.82 -8.05 -3.59
CA ILE A 1002 35.04 -7.07 -2.52
C ILE A 1002 35.56 -5.77 -3.12
N ILE A 1003 34.95 -4.64 -2.77
CA ILE A 1003 35.39 -3.30 -3.18
C ILE A 1003 35.90 -2.55 -1.95
N LEU A 1004 37.20 -2.24 -1.96
CA LEU A 1004 37.94 -1.63 -0.87
C LEU A 1004 38.29 -0.18 -1.19
N SER A 1005 38.07 0.68 -0.20
CA SER A 1005 38.66 2.02 -0.15
C SER A 1005 39.08 2.33 1.29
N LYS A 1006 39.93 3.34 1.50
CA LYS A 1006 40.48 3.67 2.82
C LYS A 1006 39.43 3.74 3.94
N ASN A 1007 38.27 4.33 3.66
CA ASN A 1007 37.15 4.46 4.61
C ASN A 1007 35.92 3.63 4.23
N GLY A 1008 35.98 2.80 3.18
CA GLY A 1008 34.84 2.02 2.72
C GLY A 1008 33.69 2.85 2.12
N ALA A 1009 33.88 4.14 1.85
CA ALA A 1009 32.84 5.07 1.42
C ALA A 1009 33.04 5.57 -0.02
N SER A 1010 33.28 6.88 -0.22
CA SER A 1010 33.08 7.55 -1.51
C SER A 1010 33.72 6.88 -2.73
N PRO A 1011 35.02 6.50 -2.75
CA PRO A 1011 35.60 5.88 -3.95
C PRO A 1011 34.96 4.53 -4.29
N ALA A 1012 34.77 3.67 -3.29
CA ALA A 1012 34.14 2.35 -3.45
C ALA A 1012 32.69 2.48 -3.90
N GLY A 1013 31.96 3.44 -3.33
CA GLY A 1013 30.60 3.75 -3.74
C GLY A 1013 30.50 4.24 -5.18
N ILE A 1014 31.38 5.17 -5.61
CA ILE A 1014 31.42 5.65 -7.00
C ILE A 1014 31.72 4.49 -7.97
N PHE A 1015 32.67 3.60 -7.62
CA PHE A 1015 32.96 2.43 -8.46
C PHE A 1015 31.72 1.55 -8.66
N CYS A 1016 30.95 1.28 -7.60
CA CYS A 1016 29.72 0.49 -7.69
C CYS A 1016 28.61 1.20 -8.48
N VAL A 1017 28.48 2.53 -8.32
CA VAL A 1017 27.53 3.33 -9.12
C VAL A 1017 27.89 3.25 -10.60
N LEU A 1018 29.16 3.45 -10.96
CA LEU A 1018 29.62 3.39 -12.35
C LEU A 1018 29.43 1.99 -12.94
N HIS A 1019 29.71 0.92 -12.18
CA HIS A 1019 29.41 -0.44 -12.61
C HIS A 1019 27.93 -0.61 -12.92
N ASN A 1020 27.03 -0.18 -12.02
CA ASN A 1020 25.59 -0.29 -12.24
C ASN A 1020 25.10 0.53 -13.44
N VAL A 1021 25.60 1.75 -13.59
CA VAL A 1021 25.22 2.64 -14.70
C VAL A 1021 25.70 2.09 -16.05
N LEU A 1022 26.95 1.63 -16.14
CA LEU A 1022 27.49 1.05 -17.38
C LEU A 1022 26.87 -0.32 -17.68
N GLN A 1023 26.54 -1.11 -16.66
CA GLN A 1023 25.80 -2.37 -16.83
C GLN A 1023 24.39 -2.11 -17.34
N GLN A 1024 23.69 -1.09 -16.81
CA GLN A 1024 22.39 -0.64 -17.32
C GLN A 1024 22.51 -0.18 -18.78
N LEU A 1025 23.51 0.63 -19.13
CA LEU A 1025 23.71 1.11 -20.50
C LEU A 1025 23.88 -0.04 -21.50
N ARG A 1026 24.66 -1.06 -21.14
CA ARG A 1026 24.87 -2.25 -21.99
C ARG A 1026 23.58 -3.08 -22.17
N MET A 1027 22.74 -3.16 -21.14
CA MET A 1027 21.55 -4.02 -21.14
C MET A 1027 20.30 -3.33 -21.68
N ASP A 1028 20.05 -2.11 -21.22
CA ASP A 1028 18.79 -1.39 -21.39
C ASP A 1028 18.92 -0.17 -22.32
N LYS A 1029 20.14 0.15 -22.78
CA LYS A 1029 20.42 1.26 -23.71
C LYS A 1029 20.04 2.62 -23.15
N GLU A 1030 20.19 2.77 -21.83
CA GLU A 1030 19.94 4.00 -21.10
C GLU A 1030 20.75 4.03 -19.79
N VAL A 1031 20.81 5.19 -19.15
CA VAL A 1031 21.44 5.38 -17.84
C VAL A 1031 20.52 6.14 -16.89
N ASP A 1032 20.54 5.78 -15.61
CA ASP A 1032 19.89 6.51 -14.53
C ASP A 1032 20.85 6.62 -13.32
N ILE A 1033 21.70 7.66 -13.35
CA ILE A 1033 22.75 7.89 -12.34
C ILE A 1033 22.14 8.18 -10.97
N PHE A 1034 21.06 8.97 -10.93
CA PHE A 1034 20.35 9.29 -9.69
C PHE A 1034 19.84 8.02 -8.99
N THR A 1035 19.14 7.14 -9.73
CA THR A 1035 18.65 5.88 -9.17
C THR A 1035 19.80 4.97 -8.75
N ALA A 1036 20.88 4.88 -9.55
CA ALA A 1036 22.04 4.08 -9.20
C ALA A 1036 22.68 4.55 -7.88
N VAL A 1037 22.87 5.86 -7.68
CA VAL A 1037 23.37 6.43 -6.42
C VAL A 1037 22.41 6.11 -5.27
N ARG A 1038 21.11 6.35 -5.47
CA ARG A 1038 20.08 6.08 -4.45
C ARG A 1038 20.09 4.61 -4.01
N GLN A 1039 20.27 3.68 -4.95
CA GLN A 1039 20.32 2.24 -4.67
C GLN A 1039 21.52 1.83 -3.82
N ILE A 1040 22.67 2.52 -3.94
CA ILE A 1040 23.81 2.30 -3.05
C ILE A 1040 23.55 2.94 -1.68
N GLN A 1041 22.95 4.14 -1.66
CA GLN A 1041 22.63 4.87 -0.44
C GLN A 1041 21.58 4.19 0.45
N THR A 1042 20.75 3.28 -0.07
CA THR A 1042 19.84 2.48 0.79
C THR A 1042 20.58 1.53 1.72
N ARG A 1043 21.85 1.19 1.42
CA ARG A 1043 22.69 0.29 2.22
C ARG A 1043 23.89 1.00 2.84
N ILE A 1044 24.37 2.09 2.22
CA ILE A 1044 25.44 2.95 2.73
C ILE A 1044 25.07 4.43 2.56
N PRO A 1045 24.35 5.03 3.51
CA PRO A 1045 23.88 6.41 3.41
C PRO A 1045 25.01 7.45 3.22
N GLU A 1046 26.25 7.15 3.61
CA GLU A 1046 27.41 8.05 3.58
C GLU A 1046 28.12 8.12 2.22
N VAL A 1047 27.71 7.32 1.24
CA VAL A 1047 28.28 7.33 -0.12
C VAL A 1047 27.78 8.54 -0.91
N ILE A 1048 28.69 9.20 -1.65
CA ILE A 1048 28.40 10.33 -2.56
C ILE A 1048 27.62 11.44 -1.83
N THR A 1049 28.23 11.96 -0.77
CA THR A 1049 27.64 13.02 0.07
C THR A 1049 27.98 14.42 -0.41
N LYS A 1050 29.00 14.52 -1.26
CA LYS A 1050 29.47 15.79 -1.85
C LYS A 1050 28.98 15.93 -3.28
N LEU A 1051 28.61 17.15 -3.64
CA LEU A 1051 28.18 17.48 -5.00
C LEU A 1051 29.27 17.15 -6.04
N ASP A 1052 30.55 17.37 -5.72
CA ASP A 1052 31.67 17.05 -6.62
C ASP A 1052 31.71 15.55 -6.96
N GLU A 1053 31.51 14.68 -5.97
CA GLU A 1053 31.46 13.22 -6.17
C GLU A 1053 30.29 12.82 -7.08
N TYR A 1054 29.13 13.46 -6.91
CA TYR A 1054 27.95 13.24 -7.76
C TYR A 1054 28.20 13.71 -9.20
N SER A 1055 28.70 14.94 -9.38
CA SER A 1055 29.04 15.48 -10.70
C SER A 1055 30.11 14.65 -11.42
N ARG A 1056 31.08 14.10 -10.69
CA ARG A 1056 32.10 13.18 -11.25
C ARG A 1056 31.48 11.92 -11.83
N CYS A 1057 30.38 11.40 -11.28
CA CYS A 1057 29.68 10.25 -11.87
C CYS A 1057 29.17 10.57 -13.28
N TYR A 1058 28.54 11.74 -13.47
CA TYR A 1058 28.09 12.22 -14.79
C TYR A 1058 29.26 12.43 -15.74
N LYS A 1059 30.33 13.09 -15.27
CA LYS A 1059 31.54 13.32 -16.07
C LYS A 1059 32.16 12.01 -16.57
N ARG A 1060 32.24 10.98 -15.73
CA ARG A 1060 32.82 9.68 -16.08
C ARG A 1060 31.97 8.89 -17.07
N VAL A 1061 30.64 8.96 -16.96
CA VAL A 1061 29.73 8.34 -17.96
C VAL A 1061 29.87 9.02 -19.32
N LEU A 1062 29.97 10.36 -19.33
CA LEU A 1062 30.22 11.12 -20.56
C LEU A 1062 31.59 10.77 -21.17
N LEU A 1063 32.65 10.71 -20.35
CA LEU A 1063 33.99 10.31 -20.78
C LEU A 1063 33.99 8.92 -21.42
N TRP A 1064 33.33 7.95 -20.78
CA TRP A 1064 33.18 6.60 -21.32
C TRP A 1064 32.57 6.60 -22.72
N LYS A 1065 31.49 7.37 -22.93
CA LYS A 1065 30.82 7.45 -24.25
C LYS A 1065 31.70 8.09 -25.32
N THR A 1066 32.50 9.09 -24.95
CA THR A 1066 33.43 9.73 -25.89
C THR A 1066 34.60 8.83 -26.27
N GLU A 1067 35.12 8.02 -25.34
CA GLU A 1067 36.19 7.05 -25.66
C GLU A 1067 35.68 5.88 -26.51
N ASP A 1068 34.48 5.36 -26.22
CA ASP A 1068 33.89 4.25 -26.99
C ASP A 1068 33.66 4.63 -28.47
N GLN A 1069 33.29 5.89 -28.75
CA GLN A 1069 33.20 6.43 -30.11
C GLN A 1069 34.56 6.53 -30.83
N ILE A 1070 35.67 6.65 -30.11
CA ILE A 1070 37.01 6.68 -30.70
C ILE A 1070 37.46 5.26 -31.08
N TYR A 1071 37.11 4.25 -30.28
CA TYR A 1071 37.43 2.85 -30.57
C TYR A 1071 36.48 2.18 -31.58
N ALA A 1072 35.23 2.64 -31.72
CA ALA A 1072 34.30 2.15 -32.74
C ALA A 1072 34.54 2.72 -34.15
N ASN A 1073 35.33 3.79 -34.27
CA ASN A 1073 35.68 4.46 -35.54
C ASN A 1073 37.13 4.14 -36.02
N MET A 1074 37.86 3.28 -35.29
CA MET A 1074 39.11 2.63 -35.73
C MET A 1074 38.82 1.19 -36.12
#